data_AF-A0A957N1A8-F1
#
_entry.id   AF-A0A957N1A8-F1
#
_cell.length_a   1.000
_cell.length_b   1.000
_cell.length_c   1.000
_cell.angle_alpha   90.00
_cell.angle_beta   90.00
_cell.angle_gamma   90.00
#
_symmetry.space_group_name_H-M   'P 1'
#
loop_
_entity.id
_entity.type
_entity.pdbx_description
1 polymer ?
#
loop_
_entity_poly.entity_id
_entity_poly.type
_entity_poly.pdbx_seq_one_letter_code
_entity_poly.pdbx_strand_id
1 'polypeptide(L)'
;MASPALAPVAPRFLAPEVVQTSAMDCGPAALTCLLEGFGIPSSYARLREACQTDVDGTSINTLEDVAQQLGLQAEQMMAPADHLLLPAAQLLPALVVTVLPNGFNHFVVAWRTHGPFVQVMDPALGRRWMRHADFMDEVYRYTVPFAASAWREWAATAGFVTPLRTRLHRLGMAPERAATLLKQAAADPSWRGFGALDAAARMVNSMVAARGLAHGAESARVLAECFAQAHAGAAIDQSVVPASFWSVQPVSAMGAGFATDADELLLLRGAVLIKVGRATAARRPVDTPERATLAWSGSSQPQDARETRAPAAHEPEAGGLHVDAAHIDAAHVDAARARPTWELWRALRTDGLLTPSLLAVAALFAAAGVTVEAALLQGLMAVAVDAELGAARLGMLGGVLTFAIVLLLLEAPIAAGVLRTGRRLETRVRIAFLEKLPRLGDRYFHSRLISDMAQRAYGLHQLHTLPDLALRFLRLCCQLALTTAGIIWIYPDSAPLAVAALASAIGGTLLLQPLQTERDMRVRTYAGALSRFYLDALMGLMPVRTHSAERAVRREHEMLVVTWARENLALARVQVLAQSLTSLLGIGFAVWIVFSYIGARGEAAPLLLLLYWTLNLPVLGQALAASARQYPAVRNSMSRILEPLGAPEEEGEAHAVAPEEMIPGTGATTSGVAVDLAGVTVVAGGHTILHDVDLSVQPGEHVAIVGASGAGKSSLVGLLLGWHRPAAGRVRVDGAPLIGVRLQALRREIAWVDPSVQLWNRTLQENLTYGNGPAEDLPLSQALAHADLYDVLERLPAGHQTRLGEGGGLVSGGEGQRVRLGRALLRPGVRLAILDEPFRGLDRGQRRARLAAARAQWADATLLCITHDIEETRTFDRVLVIEDGRIVEDGAPGTLAARPDSRYGRLLATAATVQAQRWAGAQWQRLRLEHGTLTAVGAEPTGDDEDEDAL
;
A
#
# COMPACT_ATOMS: atom_id res chain seq x y z
N MET A 1 34.86 15.31 13.93
CA MET A 1 34.41 16.58 13.33
C MET A 1 32.96 16.79 13.71
N ALA A 2 32.63 17.88 14.42
CA ALA A 2 31.27 18.17 14.84
C ALA A 2 30.41 18.48 13.60
N SER A 3 29.29 17.76 13.46
CA SER A 3 28.30 18.01 12.39
C SER A 3 27.79 19.45 12.51
N PRO A 4 27.72 20.23 11.41
CA PRO A 4 27.29 21.62 11.48
C PRO A 4 25.85 21.67 11.98
N ALA A 5 25.63 22.46 13.05
CA ALA A 5 24.29 22.73 13.55
C ALA A 5 23.45 23.37 12.44
N LEU A 6 22.51 22.60 11.89
CA LEU A 6 21.58 23.03 10.85
C LEU A 6 20.83 24.29 11.33
N ALA A 7 20.95 25.40 10.60
CA ALA A 7 20.25 26.66 10.88
C ALA A 7 18.71 26.48 10.98
N PRO A 8 17.98 27.35 11.70
CA PRO A 8 16.53 27.29 11.80
C PRO A 8 15.87 27.63 10.45
N VAL A 9 15.52 26.61 9.66
CA VAL A 9 14.65 26.77 8.48
C VAL A 9 13.20 26.71 8.99
N ALA A 10 12.47 27.81 8.82
CA ALA A 10 11.03 27.82 9.08
C ALA A 10 10.33 26.79 8.17
N PRO A 11 9.30 26.06 8.66
CA PRO A 11 8.59 25.09 7.83
C PRO A 11 8.04 25.79 6.58
N ARG A 12 8.25 25.16 5.42
CA ARG A 12 7.82 25.69 4.12
C ARG A 12 6.36 26.13 4.16
N PHE A 13 6.02 27.19 3.41
CA PHE A 13 4.63 27.67 3.36
C PHE A 13 3.67 26.60 2.85
N LEU A 14 4.11 25.85 1.82
CA LEU A 14 3.39 24.71 1.27
C LEU A 14 4.00 23.41 1.78
N ALA A 15 3.15 22.47 2.19
CA ALA A 15 3.54 21.08 2.38
C ALA A 15 4.21 20.53 1.11
N PRO A 16 5.37 19.87 1.21
CA PRO A 16 5.95 19.14 0.08
C PRO A 16 4.98 18.11 -0.47
N GLU A 17 4.99 17.91 -1.78
CA GLU A 17 4.04 17.02 -2.44
C GLU A 17 4.66 15.64 -2.66
N VAL A 18 4.25 14.69 -1.82
CA VAL A 18 4.67 13.29 -1.88
C VAL A 18 3.46 12.38 -2.13
N VAL A 19 3.37 11.81 -3.33
CA VAL A 19 2.27 10.91 -3.71
C VAL A 19 2.71 9.46 -3.52
N GLN A 20 1.86 8.66 -2.87
CA GLN A 20 2.11 7.25 -2.59
C GLN A 20 2.10 6.42 -3.87
N THR A 21 2.97 5.40 -3.91
CA THR A 21 3.04 4.46 -5.04
C THR A 21 2.21 3.21 -4.80
N SER A 22 2.06 2.76 -3.55
CA SER A 22 1.09 1.73 -3.15
C SER A 22 -0.04 2.32 -2.32
N ALA A 23 -1.18 1.61 -2.25
CA ALA A 23 -2.25 1.98 -1.32
C ALA A 23 -1.84 1.77 0.16
N MET A 24 -0.86 0.91 0.43
CA MET A 24 -0.37 0.62 1.78
C MET A 24 0.66 1.65 2.28
N ASP A 25 1.06 2.59 1.43
CA ASP A 25 2.18 3.51 1.65
C ASP A 25 1.80 4.86 2.28
N CYS A 26 0.57 5.02 2.74
CA CYS A 26 0.09 6.30 3.24
C CYS A 26 0.96 6.84 4.40
N GLY A 27 1.38 5.97 5.32
CA GLY A 27 2.29 6.31 6.43
C GLY A 27 3.66 6.81 5.94
N PRO A 28 4.46 6.00 5.23
CA PRO A 28 5.77 6.40 4.72
C PRO A 28 5.73 7.66 3.84
N ALA A 29 4.71 7.81 3.00
CA ALA A 29 4.54 9.00 2.16
C ALA A 29 4.25 10.25 3.01
N ALA A 30 3.37 10.15 4.01
CA ALA A 30 3.07 11.22 4.95
C ALA A 30 4.33 11.63 5.75
N LEU A 31 5.12 10.65 6.21
CA LEU A 31 6.38 10.90 6.90
C LEU A 31 7.43 11.56 5.98
N THR A 32 7.51 11.14 4.72
CA THR A 32 8.40 11.78 3.72
C THR A 32 8.02 13.25 3.54
N CYS A 33 6.73 13.57 3.44
CA CYS A 33 6.24 14.95 3.35
C CYS A 33 6.68 15.80 4.56
N LEU A 34 6.54 15.25 5.78
CA LEU A 34 6.97 15.92 7.00
C LEU A 34 8.50 16.15 7.00
N LEU A 35 9.30 15.13 6.74
CA LEU A 35 10.77 15.21 6.69
C LEU A 35 11.25 16.26 5.68
N GLU A 36 10.76 16.20 4.43
CA GLU A 36 11.11 17.20 3.41
C GLU A 36 10.65 18.61 3.79
N GLY A 37 9.55 18.72 4.53
CA GLY A 37 8.96 19.98 4.96
C GLY A 37 9.80 20.68 6.05
N PHE A 38 10.51 19.88 6.85
CA PHE A 38 11.51 20.32 7.81
C PHE A 38 12.95 20.35 7.23
N GLY A 39 13.12 20.06 5.94
CA GLY A 39 14.41 20.11 5.25
C GLY A 39 15.32 18.90 5.50
N ILE A 40 14.77 17.79 5.99
CA ILE A 40 15.48 16.52 6.18
C ILE A 40 15.33 15.72 4.88
N PRO A 41 16.43 15.47 4.13
CA PRO A 41 16.36 14.68 2.90
C PRO A 41 15.96 13.24 3.25
N SER A 42 15.07 12.66 2.44
CA SER A 42 14.66 11.28 2.63
C SER A 42 14.39 10.57 1.30
N SER A 43 14.62 9.25 1.30
CA SER A 43 14.29 8.34 0.20
C SER A 43 13.01 7.58 0.54
N TYR A 44 11.97 7.77 -0.27
CA TYR A 44 10.66 7.15 -0.06
C TYR A 44 10.71 5.62 0.00
N ALA A 45 11.52 4.97 -0.85
CA ALA A 45 11.67 3.51 -0.85
C ALA A 45 12.32 2.99 0.44
N ARG A 46 13.34 3.68 0.94
CA ARG A 46 14.00 3.36 2.23
C ARG A 46 13.11 3.69 3.42
N LEU A 47 12.32 4.75 3.35
CA LEU A 47 11.34 5.07 4.39
C LEU A 47 10.27 4.00 4.49
N ARG A 48 9.74 3.50 3.37
CA ARG A 48 8.81 2.36 3.36
C ARG A 48 9.44 1.13 4.05
N GLU A 49 10.73 0.90 3.81
CA GLU A 49 11.48 -0.20 4.43
C GLU A 49 11.70 0.02 5.94
N ALA A 50 12.11 1.22 6.35
CA ALA A 50 12.30 1.58 7.75
C ALA A 50 10.99 1.54 8.54
N CYS A 51 9.90 2.00 7.92
CA CYS A 51 8.55 1.92 8.46
C CYS A 51 7.99 0.48 8.50
N GLN A 52 8.71 -0.49 7.94
CA GLN A 52 8.31 -1.90 7.85
C GLN A 52 6.88 -2.09 7.32
N THR A 53 6.49 -1.27 6.35
CA THR A 53 5.13 -1.29 5.79
C THR A 53 4.80 -2.66 5.22
N ASP A 54 3.66 -3.22 5.62
CA ASP A 54 3.17 -4.54 5.19
C ASP A 54 1.84 -4.43 4.41
N VAL A 55 1.22 -5.58 4.07
CA VAL A 55 -0.12 -5.68 3.46
C VAL A 55 -1.24 -5.12 4.33
N ASP A 56 -1.02 -4.95 5.63
CA ASP A 56 -1.96 -4.29 6.56
C ASP A 56 -1.68 -2.79 6.71
N GLY A 57 -0.57 -2.30 6.14
CA GLY A 57 -0.19 -0.89 6.15
C GLY A 57 1.01 -0.65 7.06
N THR A 58 1.03 0.51 7.73
CA THR A 58 2.13 0.91 8.62
C THR A 58 1.57 1.22 10.00
N SER A 59 2.18 0.69 11.05
CA SER A 59 1.80 1.02 12.43
C SER A 59 2.15 2.48 12.77
N ILE A 60 1.27 3.12 13.54
CA ILE A 60 1.51 4.48 14.03
C ILE A 60 2.73 4.55 14.96
N ASN A 61 2.98 3.49 15.74
CA ASN A 61 4.15 3.40 16.64
C ASN A 61 5.45 3.41 15.82
N THR A 62 5.51 2.61 14.75
CA THR A 62 6.67 2.58 13.87
C THR A 62 6.90 3.92 13.17
N LEU A 63 5.83 4.63 12.80
CA LEU A 63 5.96 5.98 12.23
C LEU A 63 6.54 6.98 13.23
N GLU A 64 6.15 6.91 14.51
CA GLU A 64 6.72 7.73 15.57
C GLU A 64 8.20 7.40 15.79
N ASP A 65 8.54 6.13 15.97
CA ASP A 65 9.91 5.67 16.21
C ASP A 65 10.85 6.09 15.05
N VAL A 66 10.45 5.84 13.81
CA VAL A 66 11.23 6.22 12.62
C VAL A 66 11.33 7.73 12.49
N ALA A 67 10.27 8.47 12.78
CA ALA A 67 10.32 9.94 12.77
C ALA A 67 11.32 10.48 13.82
N GLN A 68 11.31 9.93 15.03
CA GLN A 68 12.24 10.30 16.10
C GLN A 68 13.69 9.97 15.74
N GLN A 69 13.95 8.77 15.20
CA GLN A 69 15.27 8.34 14.74
C GLN A 69 15.83 9.24 13.64
N LEU A 70 14.97 9.74 12.74
CA LEU A 70 15.35 10.65 11.65
C LEU A 70 15.43 12.13 12.07
N GLY A 71 15.28 12.43 13.36
CA GLY A 71 15.50 13.76 13.93
C GLY A 71 14.28 14.67 14.01
N LEU A 72 13.07 14.14 13.85
CA LEU A 72 11.82 14.85 14.16
C LEU A 72 11.48 14.71 15.64
N GLN A 73 10.89 15.74 16.25
CA GLN A 73 10.16 15.56 17.50
C GLN A 73 8.76 15.04 17.15
N ALA A 74 8.62 13.73 17.04
CA ALA A 74 7.33 13.10 16.86
C ALA A 74 6.78 12.65 18.22
N GLU A 75 5.53 12.98 18.49
CA GLU A 75 4.80 12.55 19.68
C GLU A 75 3.44 12.02 19.23
N GLN A 76 3.19 10.73 19.44
CA GLN A 76 1.87 10.14 19.26
C GLN A 76 0.94 10.69 20.36
N MET A 77 -0.22 11.19 19.96
CA MET A 77 -1.21 11.68 20.90
C MET A 77 -2.64 11.48 20.40
N MET A 78 -3.58 11.39 21.34
CA MET A 78 -5.00 11.51 21.05
C MET A 78 -5.50 12.84 21.61
N ALA A 79 -6.08 13.67 20.74
CA ALA A 79 -6.65 14.96 21.12
C ALA A 79 -8.15 14.99 20.78
N PRO A 80 -8.98 15.76 21.51
CA PRO A 80 -10.34 16.01 21.08
C PRO A 80 -10.35 16.51 19.63
N ALA A 81 -11.18 15.91 18.77
CA ALA A 81 -11.07 16.10 17.32
C ALA A 81 -11.17 17.57 16.90
N ASP A 82 -12.00 18.36 17.57
CA ASP A 82 -12.18 19.79 17.35
C ASP A 82 -10.99 20.66 17.78
N HIS A 83 -10.06 20.14 18.59
CA HIS A 83 -8.81 20.83 18.92
C HIS A 83 -7.80 20.77 17.76
N LEU A 84 -7.93 19.80 16.85
CA LEU A 84 -6.98 19.53 15.77
C LEU A 84 -6.66 20.77 14.93
N LEU A 85 -7.68 21.55 14.57
CA LEU A 85 -7.54 22.72 13.70
C LEU A 85 -7.49 24.06 14.46
N LEU A 86 -7.52 24.04 15.80
CA LEU A 86 -7.42 25.25 16.61
C LEU A 86 -5.96 25.73 16.64
N PRO A 87 -5.65 26.96 16.16
CA PRO A 87 -4.28 27.48 16.21
C PRO A 87 -3.71 27.50 17.64
N ALA A 88 -4.58 27.74 18.63
CA ALA A 88 -4.24 27.74 20.06
C ALA A 88 -3.78 26.37 20.60
N ALA A 89 -4.16 25.27 19.94
CA ALA A 89 -3.76 23.91 20.34
C ALA A 89 -2.34 23.56 19.84
N GLN A 90 -1.80 24.31 18.88
CA GLN A 90 -0.45 24.12 18.32
C GLN A 90 -0.15 22.66 17.93
N LEU A 91 -1.15 22.00 17.31
CA LEU A 91 -1.04 20.60 16.89
C LEU A 91 -0.43 20.45 15.49
N LEU A 92 -0.48 21.48 14.65
CA LEU A 92 -0.01 21.41 13.27
C LEU A 92 1.45 21.90 13.13
N PRO A 93 2.29 21.28 12.27
CA PRO A 93 1.95 20.17 11.38
C PRO A 93 1.83 18.83 12.11
N ALA A 94 0.84 18.03 11.71
CA ALA A 94 0.60 16.70 12.27
C ALA A 94 0.27 15.68 11.19
N LEU A 95 0.67 14.44 11.42
CA LEU A 95 0.16 13.28 10.72
C LEU A 95 -1.12 12.82 11.41
N VAL A 96 -2.23 12.81 10.69
CA VAL A 96 -3.59 12.60 11.21
C VAL A 96 -4.17 11.34 10.59
N VAL A 97 -4.85 10.52 11.39
CA VAL A 97 -5.60 9.37 10.89
C VAL A 97 -6.97 9.82 10.40
N THR A 98 -7.29 9.49 9.16
CA THR A 98 -8.57 9.74 8.49
C THR A 98 -9.22 8.42 8.08
N VAL A 99 -10.52 8.45 7.79
CA VAL A 99 -11.28 7.32 7.26
C VAL A 99 -11.55 7.58 5.80
N LEU A 100 -11.03 6.71 4.94
CA LEU A 100 -11.35 6.73 3.53
C LEU A 100 -12.80 6.30 3.31
N PRO A 101 -13.41 6.64 2.16
CA PRO A 101 -14.79 6.26 1.89
C PRO A 101 -15.08 4.75 1.85
N ASN A 102 -14.05 3.93 1.73
CA ASN A 102 -14.12 2.47 1.82
C ASN A 102 -14.05 1.94 3.26
N GLY A 103 -14.05 2.82 4.27
CA GLY A 103 -14.00 2.48 5.70
C GLY A 103 -12.60 2.23 6.26
N PHE A 104 -11.56 2.20 5.41
CA PHE A 104 -10.20 1.96 5.86
C PHE A 104 -9.54 3.24 6.42
N ASN A 105 -8.69 3.05 7.42
CA ASN A 105 -7.88 4.13 7.97
C ASN A 105 -6.81 4.57 6.96
N HIS A 106 -6.50 5.87 6.95
CA HIS A 106 -5.54 6.48 6.05
C HIS A 106 -4.80 7.64 6.70
N PHE A 107 -3.48 7.67 6.55
CA PHE A 107 -2.66 8.75 7.08
C PHE A 107 -2.59 9.93 6.12
N VAL A 108 -2.87 11.13 6.64
CA VAL A 108 -2.71 12.39 5.91
C VAL A 108 -1.93 13.38 6.75
N VAL A 109 -1.27 14.35 6.12
CA VAL A 109 -0.56 15.42 6.84
C VAL A 109 -1.41 16.67 6.85
N ALA A 110 -1.88 17.09 8.02
CA ALA A 110 -2.45 18.41 8.21
C ALA A 110 -1.31 19.39 8.46
N TRP A 111 -1.06 20.31 7.52
CA TRP A 111 0.14 21.16 7.53
C TRP A 111 -0.07 22.48 8.27
N ARG A 112 -1.14 23.20 7.93
CA ARG A 112 -1.48 24.50 8.52
C ARG A 112 -2.93 24.90 8.22
N THR A 113 -3.44 25.86 8.97
CA THR A 113 -4.74 26.48 8.72
C THR A 113 -4.59 27.91 8.20
N HIS A 114 -5.51 28.33 7.33
CA HIS A 114 -5.63 29.70 6.86
C HIS A 114 -7.13 30.05 6.71
N GLY A 115 -7.64 30.90 7.60
CA GLY A 115 -9.08 31.18 7.68
C GLY A 115 -9.90 29.90 7.89
N PRO A 116 -10.96 29.64 7.11
CA PRO A 116 -11.79 28.43 7.21
C PRO A 116 -11.17 27.22 6.49
N PHE A 117 -9.94 27.33 5.98
CA PHE A 117 -9.28 26.28 5.23
C PHE A 117 -8.13 25.65 6.00
N VAL A 118 -7.89 24.38 5.75
CA VAL A 118 -6.72 23.62 6.19
C VAL A 118 -5.98 23.11 4.96
N GLN A 119 -4.66 23.27 4.96
CA GLN A 119 -3.80 22.64 3.96
C GLN A 119 -3.54 21.20 4.41
N VAL A 120 -3.98 20.24 3.60
CA VAL A 120 -3.80 18.82 3.83
C VAL A 120 -2.96 18.27 2.70
N MET A 121 -1.88 17.58 3.02
CA MET A 121 -1.17 16.73 2.08
C MET A 121 -1.69 15.31 2.25
N ASP A 122 -2.48 14.86 1.28
CA ASP A 122 -2.99 13.50 1.23
C ASP A 122 -2.06 12.67 0.31
N PRO A 123 -1.39 11.63 0.84
CA PRO A 123 -0.53 10.76 0.03
C PRO A 123 -1.20 10.18 -1.22
N ALA A 124 -2.50 9.92 -1.20
CA ALA A 124 -3.22 9.38 -2.35
C ALA A 124 -3.51 10.44 -3.42
N LEU A 125 -3.73 11.69 -3.02
CA LEU A 125 -4.30 12.74 -3.87
C LEU A 125 -3.31 13.86 -4.22
N GLY A 126 -2.30 14.08 -3.39
CA GLY A 126 -1.46 15.26 -3.40
C GLY A 126 -1.91 16.33 -2.41
N ARG A 127 -1.35 17.54 -2.56
CA ARG A 127 -1.62 18.68 -1.68
C ARG A 127 -2.98 19.31 -2.02
N ARG A 128 -3.84 19.47 -1.02
CA ARG A 128 -5.16 20.09 -1.13
C ARG A 128 -5.40 21.17 -0.07
N TRP A 129 -6.31 22.08 -0.39
CA TRP A 129 -6.90 23.01 0.57
C TRP A 129 -8.35 22.59 0.81
N MET A 130 -8.69 22.26 2.05
CA MET A 130 -10.04 21.81 2.41
C MET A 130 -10.70 22.78 3.37
N ARG A 131 -12.03 22.83 3.37
CA ARG A 131 -12.75 23.51 4.47
C ARG A 131 -12.59 22.70 5.75
N HIS A 132 -12.61 23.39 6.89
CA HIS A 132 -12.50 22.73 8.20
C HIS A 132 -13.57 21.65 8.39
N ALA A 133 -14.83 21.93 8.02
CA ALA A 133 -15.92 20.95 8.14
C ALA A 133 -15.64 19.66 7.35
N ASP A 134 -15.31 19.79 6.06
CA ASP A 134 -15.05 18.65 5.18
C ASP A 134 -13.88 17.79 5.69
N PHE A 135 -12.82 18.41 6.22
CA PHE A 135 -11.69 17.67 6.80
C PHE A 135 -12.10 16.96 8.09
N MET A 136 -12.87 17.62 8.96
CA MET A 136 -13.30 17.07 10.25
C MET A 136 -14.28 15.89 10.11
N ASP A 137 -14.97 15.78 8.98
CA ASP A 137 -15.81 14.62 8.64
C ASP A 137 -14.98 13.40 8.23
N GLU A 138 -13.78 13.62 7.67
CA GLU A 138 -12.85 12.54 7.29
C GLU A 138 -11.97 12.08 8.47
N VAL A 139 -11.85 12.83 9.56
CA VAL A 139 -10.98 12.47 10.71
C VAL A 139 -11.51 11.24 11.44
N TYR A 140 -10.64 10.24 11.62
CA TYR A 140 -10.94 9.04 12.41
C TYR A 140 -11.09 9.41 13.89
N ARG A 141 -12.19 8.95 14.50
CA ARG A 141 -12.50 9.18 15.91
C ARG A 141 -12.40 7.86 16.66
N TYR A 142 -11.39 7.75 17.50
CA TYR A 142 -11.14 6.59 18.33
C TYR A 142 -11.64 6.83 19.76
N THR A 143 -12.05 5.76 20.44
CA THR A 143 -12.49 5.81 21.84
C THR A 143 -11.65 4.81 22.63
N VAL A 144 -11.07 5.25 23.75
CA VAL A 144 -10.20 4.41 24.59
C VAL A 144 -10.38 4.77 26.07
N PRO A 145 -10.33 3.79 26.99
CA PRO A 145 -10.37 4.04 28.43
C PRO A 145 -9.04 4.60 28.96
N PHE A 146 -9.11 5.54 29.90
CA PHE A 146 -7.99 6.13 30.63
C PHE A 146 -8.32 6.29 32.11
N ALA A 147 -7.30 6.34 32.97
CA ALA A 147 -7.46 6.75 34.36
C ALA A 147 -7.93 8.22 34.45
N ALA A 148 -8.92 8.49 35.28
CA ALA A 148 -9.50 9.82 35.48
C ALA A 148 -8.44 10.83 35.99
N SER A 149 -7.53 10.38 36.86
CA SER A 149 -6.40 11.18 37.35
C SER A 149 -5.50 11.66 36.20
N ALA A 150 -5.04 10.76 35.34
CA ALA A 150 -4.17 11.07 34.20
C ALA A 150 -4.84 12.04 33.21
N TRP A 151 -6.14 11.86 32.94
CA TRP A 151 -6.89 12.81 32.12
C TRP A 151 -6.97 14.19 32.78
N ARG A 152 -7.22 14.23 34.10
CA ARG A 152 -7.34 15.48 34.86
C ARG A 152 -6.03 16.26 34.93
N GLU A 153 -4.90 15.57 35.06
CA GLU A 153 -3.57 16.17 34.97
C GLU A 153 -3.34 16.81 33.61
N TRP A 154 -3.63 16.07 32.53
CA TRP A 154 -3.51 16.61 31.18
C TRP A 154 -4.45 17.80 30.93
N ALA A 155 -5.71 17.73 31.39
CA ALA A 155 -6.69 18.80 31.25
C ALA A 155 -6.26 20.10 31.98
N ALA A 156 -5.39 19.99 32.99
CA ALA A 156 -4.80 21.14 33.69
C ALA A 156 -3.68 21.82 32.91
N THR A 157 -3.08 21.14 31.92
CA THR A 157 -1.96 21.68 31.15
C THR A 157 -2.39 22.80 30.19
N ALA A 158 -1.41 23.59 29.74
CA ALA A 158 -1.65 24.61 28.72
C ALA A 158 -2.22 24.04 27.42
N GLY A 159 -1.98 22.75 27.12
CA GLY A 159 -2.47 22.06 25.92
C GLY A 159 -3.99 21.91 25.86
N PHE A 160 -4.68 21.87 27.00
CA PHE A 160 -6.14 21.80 27.06
C PHE A 160 -6.78 23.15 27.45
N VAL A 161 -6.20 23.83 28.45
CA VAL A 161 -6.72 25.10 28.96
C VAL A 161 -6.70 26.21 27.91
N THR A 162 -5.67 26.27 27.07
CA THR A 162 -5.54 27.34 26.05
C THR A 162 -6.58 27.21 24.93
N PRO A 163 -6.80 26.01 24.34
CA PRO A 163 -7.92 25.78 23.43
C PRO A 163 -9.29 26.07 24.05
N LEU A 164 -9.52 25.60 25.28
CA LEU A 164 -10.79 25.83 25.97
C LEU A 164 -11.04 27.32 26.20
N ARG A 165 -10.04 28.06 26.69
CA ARG A 165 -10.09 29.53 26.84
C ARG A 165 -10.41 30.22 25.51
N THR A 166 -9.76 29.81 24.43
CA THR A 166 -10.01 30.35 23.08
C THR A 166 -11.45 30.11 22.64
N ARG A 167 -12.03 28.93 22.95
CA ARG A 167 -13.44 28.63 22.67
C ARG A 167 -14.37 29.54 23.48
N LEU A 168 -14.10 29.74 24.77
CA LEU A 168 -14.88 30.66 25.61
C LEU A 168 -14.86 32.09 25.05
N HIS A 169 -13.70 32.58 24.60
CA HIS A 169 -13.60 33.89 23.95
C HIS A 169 -14.35 33.95 22.62
N ARG A 170 -14.29 32.89 21.81
CA ARG A 170 -15.05 32.80 20.55
C ARG A 170 -16.56 32.83 20.76
N LEU A 171 -17.05 32.50 21.95
CA LEU A 171 -18.47 32.66 22.32
C LEU A 171 -18.83 34.07 22.76
N GLY A 172 -17.86 35.00 22.79
CA GLY A 172 -18.06 36.39 23.21
C GLY A 172 -17.92 36.61 24.72
N MET A 173 -17.33 35.65 25.44
CA MET A 173 -17.11 35.76 26.89
C MET A 173 -15.95 36.71 27.22
N ALA A 174 -16.18 37.62 28.17
CA ALA A 174 -15.16 38.52 28.69
C ALA A 174 -13.98 37.73 29.31
N PRO A 175 -12.72 38.19 29.14
CA PRO A 175 -11.54 37.46 29.65
C PRO A 175 -11.56 37.15 31.15
N GLU A 176 -12.05 38.08 31.96
CA GLU A 176 -12.16 37.89 33.40
C GLU A 176 -13.15 36.77 33.75
N ARG A 177 -14.29 36.72 33.04
CA ARG A 177 -15.31 35.69 33.27
C ARG A 177 -14.84 34.30 32.83
N ALA A 178 -14.15 34.22 31.69
CA ALA A 178 -13.53 32.99 31.22
C ALA A 178 -12.44 32.49 32.19
N ALA A 179 -11.62 33.40 32.72
CA ALA A 179 -10.62 33.06 33.73
C ALA A 179 -11.26 32.54 35.03
N THR A 180 -12.38 33.13 35.47
CA THR A 180 -13.13 32.67 36.65
C THR A 180 -13.66 31.25 36.47
N LEU A 181 -14.31 30.94 35.33
CA LEU A 181 -14.81 29.58 35.06
C LEU A 181 -13.68 28.55 34.98
N LEU A 182 -12.54 28.90 34.35
CA LEU A 182 -11.38 28.02 34.29
C LEU A 182 -10.77 27.78 35.68
N LYS A 183 -10.73 28.80 36.55
CA LYS A 183 -10.31 28.63 37.95
C LYS A 183 -11.26 27.74 38.75
N GLN A 184 -12.57 27.88 38.53
CA GLN A 184 -13.58 27.01 39.15
C GLN A 184 -13.43 25.56 38.71
N ALA A 185 -13.27 25.32 37.39
CA ALA A 185 -12.99 23.98 36.87
C ALA A 185 -11.67 23.39 37.39
N ALA A 186 -10.63 24.21 37.56
CA ALA A 186 -9.35 23.77 38.10
C ALA A 186 -9.35 23.52 39.61
N ALA A 187 -10.31 24.08 40.35
CA ALA A 187 -10.45 23.87 41.79
C ALA A 187 -11.05 22.50 42.14
N ASP A 188 -11.76 21.87 41.20
CA ASP A 188 -12.26 20.51 41.34
C ASP A 188 -11.09 19.51 41.17
N PRO A 189 -10.77 18.67 42.18
CA PRO A 189 -9.74 17.65 42.06
C PRO A 189 -10.16 16.51 41.13
N SER A 190 -11.45 16.36 40.84
CA SER A 190 -11.95 15.35 39.90
C SER A 190 -11.85 15.81 38.44
N TRP A 191 -12.04 14.87 37.51
CA TRP A 191 -12.13 15.15 36.08
C TRP A 191 -13.34 16.02 35.70
N ARG A 192 -14.38 16.10 36.54
CA ARG A 192 -15.66 16.70 36.19
C ARG A 192 -15.59 18.21 35.97
N GLY A 193 -14.78 18.93 36.73
CA GLY A 193 -14.63 20.39 36.55
C GLY A 193 -14.24 20.75 35.12
N PHE A 194 -13.16 20.17 34.59
CA PHE A 194 -12.75 20.41 33.21
C PHE A 194 -13.68 19.74 32.19
N GLY A 195 -14.18 18.53 32.47
CA GLY A 195 -15.05 17.78 31.58
C GLY A 195 -16.39 18.49 31.32
N ALA A 196 -17.05 18.95 32.39
CA ALA A 196 -18.31 19.68 32.32
C ALA A 196 -18.16 21.03 31.63
N LEU A 197 -17.08 21.77 31.92
CA LEU A 197 -16.84 23.07 31.29
C LEU A 197 -16.59 22.93 29.77
N ASP A 198 -15.82 21.92 29.38
CA ASP A 198 -15.56 21.62 27.96
C ASP A 198 -16.84 21.18 27.24
N ALA A 199 -17.64 20.29 27.85
CA ALA A 199 -18.90 19.80 27.29
C ALA A 199 -19.94 20.93 27.13
N ALA A 200 -20.11 21.77 28.15
CA ALA A 200 -20.99 22.94 28.11
C ALA A 200 -20.52 23.93 27.02
N ALA A 201 -19.22 24.19 26.91
CA ALA A 201 -18.67 25.06 25.88
C ALA A 201 -18.90 24.52 24.46
N ARG A 202 -18.79 23.20 24.24
CA ARG A 202 -19.08 22.55 22.95
C ARG A 202 -20.55 22.64 22.58
N MET A 203 -21.44 22.35 23.52
CA MET A 203 -22.89 22.43 23.31
C MET A 203 -23.33 23.85 22.96
N VAL A 204 -22.94 24.84 23.77
CA VAL A 204 -23.31 26.25 23.54
C VAL A 204 -22.71 26.75 22.22
N ASN A 205 -21.49 26.35 21.87
CA ASN A 205 -20.92 26.67 20.56
C ASN A 205 -21.73 26.10 19.40
N SER A 206 -22.24 24.88 19.53
CA SER A 206 -23.15 24.29 18.54
C SER A 206 -24.46 25.07 18.42
N MET A 207 -25.04 25.52 19.55
CA MET A 207 -26.27 26.31 19.55
C MET A 207 -26.08 27.70 18.91
N VAL A 208 -24.97 28.38 19.20
CA VAL A 208 -24.61 29.66 18.57
C VAL A 208 -24.38 29.47 17.07
N ALA A 209 -23.66 28.41 16.66
CA ALA A 209 -23.44 28.11 15.25
C ALA A 209 -24.75 27.82 14.49
N ALA A 210 -25.72 27.16 15.14
CA ALA A 210 -27.06 26.92 14.62
C ALA A 210 -28.00 28.14 14.70
N ARG A 211 -27.51 29.31 15.16
CA ARG A 211 -28.30 30.53 15.42
C ARG A 211 -29.43 30.37 16.44
N GLY A 212 -29.31 29.39 17.34
CA GLY A 212 -30.26 29.16 18.44
C GLY A 212 -29.99 30.00 19.69
N LEU A 213 -28.82 30.63 19.82
CA LEU A 213 -28.43 31.53 20.91
C LEU A 213 -27.66 32.73 20.34
N ALA A 214 -27.83 33.93 20.91
CA ALA A 214 -27.02 35.08 20.52
C ALA A 214 -25.59 34.95 21.06
N HIS A 215 -24.65 35.43 20.26
CA HIS A 215 -23.24 35.54 20.64
C HIS A 215 -23.05 36.64 21.69
N GLY A 216 -22.17 36.44 22.68
CA GLY A 216 -21.86 37.41 23.72
C GLY A 216 -22.42 37.05 25.10
N ALA A 217 -23.18 37.96 25.71
CA ALA A 217 -23.63 37.81 27.11
C ALA A 217 -24.62 36.65 27.30
N GLU A 218 -25.48 36.38 26.31
CA GLU A 218 -26.47 35.31 26.38
C GLU A 218 -25.80 33.92 26.37
N SER A 219 -24.96 33.64 25.38
CA SER A 219 -24.17 32.40 25.31
C SER A 219 -23.30 32.21 26.56
N ALA A 220 -22.68 33.27 27.09
CA ALA A 220 -21.88 33.21 28.31
C ALA A 220 -22.72 32.85 29.56
N ARG A 221 -23.95 33.36 29.67
CA ARG A 221 -24.86 33.02 30.77
C ARG A 221 -25.31 31.57 30.70
N VAL A 222 -25.75 31.12 29.52
CA VAL A 222 -26.20 29.73 29.30
C VAL A 222 -25.06 28.76 29.58
N LEU A 223 -23.85 29.04 29.10
CA LEU A 223 -22.69 28.19 29.36
C LEU A 223 -22.38 28.08 30.85
N ALA A 224 -22.37 29.19 31.59
CA ALA A 224 -22.09 29.19 33.02
C ALA A 224 -23.13 28.38 33.81
N GLU A 225 -24.41 28.47 33.42
CA GLU A 225 -25.50 27.70 34.05
C GLU A 225 -25.38 26.21 33.73
N CYS A 226 -25.18 25.86 32.45
CA CYS A 226 -24.95 24.46 32.05
C CYS A 226 -23.72 23.87 32.73
N PHE A 227 -22.64 24.64 32.88
CA PHE A 227 -21.45 24.20 33.62
C PHE A 227 -21.77 23.95 35.09
N ALA A 228 -22.45 24.88 35.77
CA ALA A 228 -22.80 24.72 37.18
C ALA A 228 -23.68 23.47 37.41
N GLN A 229 -24.68 23.25 36.56
CA GLN A 229 -25.58 22.10 36.65
C GLN A 229 -24.87 20.77 36.29
N ALA A 230 -24.08 20.75 35.21
CA ALA A 230 -23.34 19.56 34.78
C ALA A 230 -22.21 19.17 35.76
N HIS A 231 -21.64 20.15 36.47
CA HIS A 231 -20.62 19.93 37.48
C HIS A 231 -21.19 19.43 38.83
N ALA A 232 -22.40 19.85 39.21
CA ALA A 232 -23.01 19.52 40.51
C ALA A 232 -23.56 18.08 40.61
N GLY A 233 -23.82 17.40 39.47
CA GLY A 233 -24.40 16.06 39.43
C GLY A 233 -23.43 14.93 39.77
N ALA A 234 -23.94 13.89 40.45
CA ALA A 234 -23.17 12.66 40.73
C ALA A 234 -22.99 11.75 39.49
N ALA A 235 -23.81 11.93 38.45
CA ALA A 235 -23.74 11.25 37.16
C ALA A 235 -23.92 12.27 36.02
N ILE A 236 -23.51 11.92 34.79
CA ILE A 236 -23.73 12.78 33.62
C ILE A 236 -25.23 12.91 33.37
N ASP A 237 -25.79 14.08 33.68
CA ASP A 237 -27.16 14.42 33.35
C ASP A 237 -27.27 14.80 31.86
N GLN A 238 -27.74 13.85 31.06
CA GLN A 238 -27.93 14.04 29.62
C GLN A 238 -29.02 15.06 29.27
N SER A 239 -29.87 15.45 30.24
CA SER A 239 -30.88 16.50 30.04
C SER A 239 -30.28 17.90 30.05
N VAL A 240 -29.12 18.09 30.69
CA VAL A 240 -28.40 19.38 30.76
C VAL A 240 -27.38 19.50 29.63
N VAL A 241 -26.49 18.50 29.48
CA VAL A 241 -25.53 18.43 28.36
C VAL A 241 -25.55 17.03 27.75
N PRO A 242 -26.03 16.86 26.50
CA PRO A 242 -26.08 15.56 25.84
C PRO A 242 -24.71 14.88 25.77
N ALA A 243 -24.70 13.56 25.89
CA ALA A 243 -23.50 12.73 25.90
C ALA A 243 -22.55 13.00 24.71
N SER A 244 -23.09 13.32 23.53
CA SER A 244 -22.31 13.62 22.32
C SER A 244 -21.37 14.83 22.42
N PHE A 245 -21.60 15.74 23.37
CA PHE A 245 -20.74 16.91 23.60
C PHE A 245 -19.64 16.68 24.62
N TRP A 246 -19.66 15.57 25.35
CA TRP A 246 -18.61 15.24 26.32
C TRP A 246 -17.38 14.68 25.60
N SER A 247 -16.20 15.25 25.87
CA SER A 247 -14.93 14.72 25.37
C SER A 247 -14.51 13.45 26.12
N VAL A 248 -14.89 13.35 27.40
CA VAL A 248 -14.71 12.18 28.26
C VAL A 248 -16.01 11.76 28.94
N GLN A 249 -16.19 10.46 29.15
CA GLN A 249 -17.33 9.89 29.86
C GLN A 249 -16.85 8.76 30.78
N PRO A 250 -17.45 8.56 31.97
CA PRO A 250 -17.11 7.43 32.81
C PRO A 250 -17.50 6.13 32.10
N VAL A 251 -16.67 5.08 32.27
CA VAL A 251 -17.01 3.73 31.82
C VAL A 251 -18.16 3.23 32.71
N SER A 252 -19.41 3.46 32.30
CA SER A 252 -20.58 2.92 32.99
C SER A 252 -20.61 1.40 32.76
N ALA A 253 -19.96 0.64 33.64
CA ALA A 253 -19.93 -0.84 33.71
C ALA A 253 -20.46 -1.54 32.45
N MET A 254 -19.69 -1.50 31.36
CA MET A 254 -19.84 -2.52 30.31
C MET A 254 -19.62 -3.85 31.02
N GLY A 255 -20.57 -4.78 30.89
CA GLY A 255 -20.59 -6.01 31.66
C GLY A 255 -19.25 -6.75 31.68
N ALA A 256 -18.88 -7.20 32.89
CA ALA A 256 -17.80 -8.13 33.26
C ALA A 256 -16.35 -7.60 33.33
N GLY A 257 -15.71 -7.87 34.49
CA GLY A 257 -14.30 -8.27 34.57
C GLY A 257 -13.30 -7.29 35.20
N PHE A 258 -13.48 -5.99 35.10
CA PHE A 258 -12.40 -5.04 35.41
C PHE A 258 -12.63 -4.26 36.70
N ALA A 259 -12.43 -4.94 37.82
CA ALA A 259 -12.26 -4.29 39.11
C ALA A 259 -10.96 -4.81 39.75
N THR A 260 -9.89 -4.04 39.64
CA THR A 260 -8.81 -4.01 40.64
C THR A 260 -8.24 -2.60 40.72
N ASP A 261 -8.27 -2.06 41.95
CA ASP A 261 -7.58 -0.91 42.53
C ASP A 261 -7.60 0.49 41.85
N ALA A 262 -8.36 1.37 42.50
CA ALA A 262 -8.03 2.77 42.86
C ALA A 262 -8.22 3.95 41.87
N ASP A 263 -8.62 3.78 40.61
CA ASP A 263 -8.91 4.95 39.75
C ASP A 263 -10.14 4.78 38.84
N GLU A 264 -10.99 5.80 38.76
CA GLU A 264 -12.18 5.81 37.87
C GLU A 264 -11.70 5.82 36.40
N LEU A 265 -12.23 4.93 35.56
CA LEU A 265 -11.88 4.91 34.13
C LEU A 265 -12.82 5.79 33.30
N LEU A 266 -12.24 6.60 32.41
CA LEU A 266 -12.93 7.48 31.48
C LEU A 266 -12.68 7.05 30.03
N LEU A 267 -13.73 6.98 29.22
CA LEU A 267 -13.65 6.86 27.77
C LEU A 267 -13.39 8.24 27.16
N LEU A 268 -12.19 8.44 26.62
CA LEU A 268 -11.85 9.62 25.81
C LEU A 268 -12.13 9.32 24.34
N ARG A 269 -12.91 10.20 23.69
CA ARG A 269 -13.17 10.12 22.24
C ARG A 269 -12.43 11.24 21.51
N GLY A 270 -11.48 10.89 20.64
CA GLY A 270 -10.58 11.86 20.02
C GLY A 270 -10.07 11.50 18.64
N ALA A 271 -9.39 12.46 18.00
CA ALA A 271 -8.59 12.26 16.81
C ALA A 271 -7.22 11.70 17.20
N VAL A 272 -6.77 10.68 16.47
CA VAL A 272 -5.45 10.08 16.62
C VAL A 272 -4.48 10.77 15.67
N LEU A 273 -3.35 11.24 16.19
CA LEU A 273 -2.36 11.97 15.40
C LEU A 273 -0.93 11.79 15.95
N ILE A 274 0.06 11.99 15.09
CA ILE A 274 1.46 12.21 15.47
C ILE A 274 1.73 13.70 15.29
N LYS A 275 1.97 14.40 16.40
CA LYS A 275 2.38 15.80 16.40
C LYS A 275 3.86 15.86 16.06
N VAL A 276 4.24 16.76 15.16
CA VAL A 276 5.62 16.86 14.68
C VAL A 276 6.21 18.24 14.92
N GLY A 277 7.33 18.26 15.63
CA GLY A 277 8.21 19.42 15.83
C GLY A 277 9.65 19.12 15.39
N ARG A 278 10.58 20.04 15.66
CA ARG A 278 12.01 19.88 15.33
C ARG A 278 12.82 19.53 16.58
N ALA A 279 13.70 18.54 16.51
CA ALA A 279 14.59 18.20 17.62
C ALA A 279 15.58 19.33 17.94
N THR A 280 15.58 19.80 19.19
CA THR A 280 16.71 20.51 19.80
C THR A 280 17.77 19.49 20.20
N ALA A 281 19.03 19.73 19.85
CA ALA A 281 20.14 18.78 19.98
C ALA A 281 20.22 18.08 21.36
N ALA A 282 20.44 16.75 21.30
CA ALA A 282 20.86 15.83 22.37
C ALA A 282 19.95 15.69 23.60
N ARG A 283 19.11 14.65 23.61
CA ARG A 283 18.83 13.89 24.85
C ARG A 283 19.57 12.56 24.77
N ARG A 284 20.59 12.38 25.63
CA ARG A 284 21.10 11.04 25.98
C ARG A 284 20.01 10.29 26.76
N PRO A 285 19.95 8.95 26.68
CA PRO A 285 19.12 8.16 27.58
C PRO A 285 19.73 8.32 28.98
N VAL A 286 18.97 8.93 29.89
CA VAL A 286 19.30 9.05 31.32
C VAL A 286 18.11 8.47 32.09
N ASP A 287 18.41 7.57 33.01
CA ASP A 287 17.49 6.93 33.95
C ASP A 287 16.64 7.96 34.73
N THR A 288 15.30 7.75 34.72
CA THR A 288 14.18 8.15 35.65
C THR A 288 14.14 9.55 36.33
N PRO A 289 12.97 10.21 36.60
CA PRO A 289 11.65 9.66 36.97
C PRO A 289 10.43 10.25 36.22
N GLU A 290 9.25 9.64 36.43
CA GLU A 290 7.86 10.01 36.07
C GLU A 290 7.58 11.14 35.05
N ARG A 291 7.04 10.73 33.89
CA ARG A 291 6.57 11.59 32.80
C ARG A 291 5.09 11.93 32.98
N ALA A 292 4.78 13.17 33.38
CA ALA A 292 3.41 13.73 33.33
C ALA A 292 3.09 14.32 31.95
N THR A 293 2.88 13.43 30.98
CA THR A 293 2.32 13.66 29.63
C THR A 293 1.53 12.39 29.31
N LEU A 294 0.38 12.47 28.61
CA LEU A 294 -0.45 11.29 28.22
C LEU A 294 0.32 10.40 27.21
N ALA A 295 1.41 9.80 27.68
CA ALA A 295 2.18 8.79 26.99
C ALA A 295 1.50 7.46 27.24
N TRP A 296 1.10 6.82 26.16
CA TRP A 296 0.51 5.50 26.16
C TRP A 296 1.57 4.47 26.64
N SER A 297 1.38 3.89 27.82
CA SER A 297 2.08 2.69 28.27
C SER A 297 1.06 1.57 28.52
N GLY A 298 0.77 0.78 27.49
CA GLY A 298 -0.12 -0.36 27.59
C GLY A 298 0.58 -1.56 28.22
N SER A 299 0.41 -1.78 29.52
CA SER A 299 0.75 -3.06 30.15
C SER A 299 -0.14 -3.33 31.37
N SER A 300 -1.30 -3.95 31.16
CA SER A 300 -1.95 -4.90 32.09
C SER A 300 -3.42 -5.09 31.72
N GLN A 301 -3.82 -6.28 31.23
CA GLN A 301 -5.06 -6.93 31.66
C GLN A 301 -5.10 -8.43 31.27
N PRO A 302 -5.78 -9.28 32.08
CA PRO A 302 -5.72 -10.74 32.01
C PRO A 302 -6.79 -11.37 31.10
N GLN A 303 -6.52 -12.62 30.72
CA GLN A 303 -7.31 -13.50 29.84
C GLN A 303 -8.71 -13.86 30.40
N ASP A 304 -9.62 -14.17 29.46
CA ASP A 304 -10.99 -14.72 29.58
C ASP A 304 -12.20 -13.77 29.72
N ALA A 305 -12.83 -13.45 28.56
CA ALA A 305 -14.28 -13.51 28.36
C ALA A 305 -14.63 -13.36 26.85
N ARG A 306 -15.24 -14.40 26.26
CA ARG A 306 -15.77 -14.42 24.88
C ARG A 306 -17.17 -13.80 24.84
N GLU A 307 -17.43 -12.86 23.91
CA GLU A 307 -18.61 -12.83 23.00
C GLU A 307 -18.82 -11.48 22.29
N THR A 308 -18.66 -11.49 20.95
CA THR A 308 -19.40 -10.81 19.85
C THR A 308 -18.45 -10.41 18.71
N ARG A 309 -18.52 -11.15 17.60
CA ARG A 309 -17.55 -11.15 16.49
C ARG A 309 -17.76 -9.98 15.52
N ALA A 310 -16.81 -9.03 15.52
CA ALA A 310 -16.26 -8.40 14.32
C ALA A 310 -15.13 -9.31 13.75
N PRO A 311 -14.76 -9.24 12.45
CA PRO A 311 -13.71 -10.10 11.91
C PRO A 311 -12.39 -9.85 12.63
N ALA A 312 -11.81 -10.92 13.18
CA ALA A 312 -10.68 -10.91 14.08
C ALA A 312 -9.42 -10.32 13.41
N ALA A 313 -8.98 -9.16 13.90
CA ALA A 313 -7.57 -8.82 13.90
C ALA A 313 -6.90 -9.62 15.02
N HIS A 314 -5.83 -10.36 14.71
CA HIS A 314 -4.98 -10.96 15.74
C HIS A 314 -4.29 -9.84 16.53
N GLU A 315 -4.55 -9.78 17.83
CA GLU A 315 -3.75 -8.97 18.76
C GLU A 315 -2.45 -9.72 19.12
N PRO A 316 -1.29 -9.05 19.09
CA PRO A 316 -0.02 -9.62 19.56
C PRO A 316 0.14 -9.41 21.08
N GLU A 317 0.50 -10.47 21.80
CA GLU A 317 0.88 -10.41 23.22
C GLU A 317 2.19 -9.61 23.40
N ALA A 318 2.20 -8.70 24.38
CA ALA A 318 3.31 -7.79 24.66
C ALA A 318 4.42 -8.47 25.47
N GLY A 319 5.44 -8.98 24.77
CA GLY A 319 6.78 -9.17 25.32
C GLY A 319 7.60 -7.89 25.15
N GLY A 320 7.68 -7.08 26.21
CA GLY A 320 8.52 -5.89 26.24
C GLY A 320 10.00 -6.26 26.21
N LEU A 321 10.60 -6.18 25.02
CA LEU A 321 12.04 -6.03 24.82
C LEU A 321 12.21 -4.82 23.90
N HIS A 322 12.81 -3.76 24.43
CA HIS A 322 13.42 -2.72 23.62
C HIS A 322 14.44 -3.41 22.71
N VAL A 323 14.02 -3.72 21.48
CA VAL A 323 14.96 -4.08 20.42
C VAL A 323 15.65 -2.78 20.05
N ASP A 324 16.96 -2.71 20.29
CA ASP A 324 17.83 -1.73 19.65
C ASP A 324 17.69 -1.91 18.13
N ALA A 325 16.68 -1.26 17.55
CA ALA A 325 16.54 -1.14 16.12
C ALA A 325 17.84 -0.52 15.61
N ALA A 326 18.57 -1.29 14.80
CA ALA A 326 19.82 -0.91 14.18
C ALA A 326 19.78 0.58 13.82
N HIS A 327 20.75 1.35 14.34
CA HIS A 327 20.92 2.77 14.07
C HIS A 327 20.64 3.04 12.58
N ILE A 328 19.53 3.71 12.26
CA ILE A 328 19.32 4.25 10.93
C ILE A 328 20.35 5.38 10.80
N ASP A 329 21.56 5.04 10.33
CA ASP A 329 22.61 6.03 10.12
C ASP A 329 22.07 7.11 9.19
N ALA A 330 22.04 8.36 9.66
CA ALA A 330 21.59 9.51 8.87
C ALA A 330 22.37 9.67 7.56
N ALA A 331 23.59 9.10 7.47
CA ALA A 331 24.41 9.02 6.26
C ALA A 331 23.90 7.99 5.23
N HIS A 332 23.10 7.00 5.63
CA HIS A 332 22.53 5.96 4.76
C HIS A 332 21.24 6.41 4.03
N VAL A 333 20.70 7.58 4.38
CA VAL A 333 19.51 8.18 3.77
C VAL A 333 19.83 8.94 2.47
N ASP A 334 21.12 9.14 2.15
CA ASP A 334 21.60 9.89 0.97
C ASP A 334 21.64 9.09 -0.35
N ALA A 335 21.16 7.84 -0.38
CA ALA A 335 21.16 7.04 -1.61
C ALA A 335 20.12 7.55 -2.65
N ALA A 336 20.58 7.69 -3.89
CA ALA A 336 19.89 8.35 -5.00
C ALA A 336 18.41 7.95 -5.16
N ARG A 337 17.52 8.96 -5.15
CA ARG A 337 16.10 8.83 -5.50
C ARG A 337 15.95 8.02 -6.78
N ALA A 338 15.25 6.89 -6.75
CA ALA A 338 14.84 6.18 -7.96
C ALA A 338 14.07 7.15 -8.86
N ARG A 339 14.54 7.36 -10.11
CA ARG A 339 13.92 8.26 -11.09
C ARG A 339 13.26 7.42 -12.20
N PRO A 340 12.07 6.84 -12.00
CA PRO A 340 11.41 5.99 -12.99
C PRO A 340 11.16 6.71 -14.34
N THR A 341 10.99 8.03 -14.33
CA THR A 341 10.90 8.84 -15.56
C THR A 341 12.22 8.90 -16.34
N TRP A 342 13.35 8.79 -15.65
CA TRP A 342 14.67 8.68 -16.28
C TRP A 342 14.84 7.34 -16.97
N GLU A 343 14.35 6.24 -16.38
CA GLU A 343 14.36 4.92 -17.03
C GLU A 343 13.49 4.92 -18.30
N LEU A 344 12.34 5.60 -18.29
CA LEU A 344 11.53 5.80 -19.50
C LEU A 344 12.30 6.59 -20.58
N TRP A 345 12.99 7.65 -20.19
CA TRP A 345 13.79 8.45 -21.11
C TRP A 345 14.99 7.68 -21.66
N ARG A 346 15.65 6.88 -20.81
CA ARG A 346 16.72 5.96 -21.20
C ARG A 346 16.20 4.93 -22.20
N ALA A 347 15.04 4.33 -21.93
CA ALA A 347 14.39 3.37 -22.83
C ALA A 347 13.99 3.99 -24.18
N LEU A 348 13.61 5.27 -24.22
CA LEU A 348 13.39 5.99 -25.48
C LEU A 348 14.70 6.29 -26.21
N ARG A 349 15.77 6.62 -25.47
CA ARG A 349 17.09 6.96 -26.04
C ARG A 349 17.80 5.75 -26.64
N THR A 350 17.57 4.54 -26.11
CA THR A 350 18.16 3.29 -26.65
C THR A 350 17.66 2.95 -28.06
N ASP A 351 16.47 3.41 -28.46
CA ASP A 351 15.95 3.24 -29.84
C ASP A 351 16.48 4.29 -30.83
N GLY A 352 17.31 5.22 -30.34
CA GLY A 352 17.76 6.38 -31.09
C GLY A 352 16.75 7.53 -31.05
N LEU A 353 17.27 8.77 -31.00
CA LEU A 353 16.45 9.98 -30.92
C LEU A 353 15.92 10.45 -32.28
N LEU A 354 16.32 9.80 -33.38
CA LEU A 354 15.97 10.19 -34.74
C LEU A 354 14.47 10.06 -35.02
N THR A 355 13.86 8.91 -34.74
CA THR A 355 12.43 8.71 -34.96
C THR A 355 11.54 9.67 -34.16
N PRO A 356 11.71 9.83 -32.83
CA PRO A 356 10.88 10.78 -32.08
C PRO A 356 11.12 12.25 -32.47
N SER A 357 12.35 12.63 -32.84
CA SER A 357 12.62 13.99 -33.33
C SER A 357 12.01 14.25 -34.71
N LEU A 358 12.09 13.30 -35.64
CA LEU A 358 11.42 13.39 -36.94
C LEU A 358 9.90 13.50 -36.79
N LEU A 359 9.30 12.73 -35.87
CA LEU A 359 7.87 12.82 -35.57
C LEU A 359 7.50 14.19 -34.97
N ALA A 360 8.30 14.72 -34.05
CA ALA A 360 8.11 16.04 -33.48
C ALA A 360 8.16 17.14 -34.55
N VAL A 361 9.17 17.11 -35.42
CA VAL A 361 9.31 18.05 -36.55
C VAL A 361 8.13 17.92 -37.51
N ALA A 362 7.75 16.70 -37.91
CA ALA A 362 6.63 16.47 -38.80
C ALA A 362 5.29 16.97 -38.20
N ALA A 363 5.08 16.81 -36.90
CA ALA A 363 3.89 17.33 -36.21
C ALA A 363 3.88 18.87 -36.14
N LEU A 364 5.04 19.52 -36.00
CA LEU A 364 5.15 20.98 -36.09
C LEU A 364 4.83 21.47 -37.50
N PHE A 365 5.33 20.78 -38.53
CA PHE A 365 4.96 21.08 -39.93
C PHE A 365 3.48 20.88 -40.19
N ALA A 366 2.88 19.79 -39.68
CA ALA A 366 1.44 19.56 -39.79
C ALA A 366 0.63 20.65 -39.06
N ALA A 367 1.07 21.09 -37.87
CA ALA A 367 0.46 22.21 -37.13
C ALA A 367 0.48 23.51 -37.94
N ALA A 368 1.64 23.86 -38.50
CA ALA A 368 1.78 25.03 -39.36
C ALA A 368 0.97 24.91 -40.66
N GLY A 369 0.95 23.71 -41.24
CA GLY A 369 0.18 23.38 -42.43
C GLY A 369 -1.31 23.72 -42.28
N VAL A 370 -1.94 23.33 -41.17
CA VAL A 370 -3.36 23.66 -40.89
C VAL A 370 -3.59 25.18 -40.82
N THR A 371 -2.65 25.93 -40.24
CA THR A 371 -2.77 27.41 -40.21
C THR A 371 -2.59 28.04 -41.58
N VAL A 372 -1.67 27.51 -42.40
CA VAL A 372 -1.45 27.97 -43.77
C VAL A 372 -2.63 27.60 -44.67
N GLU A 373 -3.24 26.44 -44.50
CA GLU A 373 -4.43 26.01 -45.23
C GLU A 373 -5.57 27.00 -45.07
N ALA A 374 -5.84 27.43 -43.83
CA ALA A 374 -6.86 28.44 -43.53
C ALA A 374 -6.55 29.79 -44.22
N ALA A 375 -5.28 30.21 -44.24
CA ALA A 375 -4.85 31.41 -44.94
C ALA A 375 -4.96 31.29 -46.47
N LEU A 376 -4.64 30.12 -47.04
CA LEU A 376 -4.80 29.83 -48.47
C LEU A 376 -6.27 29.83 -48.88
N LEU A 377 -7.16 29.27 -48.06
CA LEU A 377 -8.61 29.33 -48.26
C LEU A 377 -9.13 30.77 -48.26
N GLN A 378 -8.61 31.64 -47.39
CA GLN A 378 -8.93 33.07 -47.41
C GLN A 378 -8.40 33.76 -48.67
N GLY A 379 -7.15 33.51 -49.05
CA GLY A 379 -6.56 34.05 -50.28
C GLY A 379 -7.36 33.65 -51.53
N LEU A 380 -7.84 32.40 -51.58
CA LEU A 380 -8.76 31.92 -52.61
C LEU A 380 -10.05 32.74 -52.65
N MET A 381 -10.67 33.03 -51.49
CA MET A 381 -11.89 33.83 -51.42
C MET A 381 -11.67 35.29 -51.84
N ALA A 382 -10.53 35.89 -51.47
CA ALA A 382 -10.18 37.26 -51.87
C ALA A 382 -10.04 37.37 -53.40
N VAL A 383 -9.27 36.46 -54.03
CA VAL A 383 -9.02 36.47 -55.47
C VAL A 383 -10.24 36.00 -56.27
N ALA A 384 -11.07 35.11 -55.70
CA ALA A 384 -12.28 34.64 -56.37
C ALA A 384 -13.32 35.76 -56.60
N VAL A 385 -13.33 36.81 -55.76
CA VAL A 385 -14.23 37.97 -55.94
C VAL A 385 -13.83 38.81 -57.16
N ASP A 386 -12.53 38.93 -57.46
CA ASP A 386 -12.01 39.77 -58.55
C ASP A 386 -11.78 39.02 -59.88
N ALA A 387 -11.64 37.70 -59.85
CA ALA A 387 -11.35 36.92 -61.06
C ALA A 387 -12.60 36.60 -61.90
N GLU A 388 -12.73 37.20 -63.09
CA GLU A 388 -13.81 36.96 -64.07
C GLU A 388 -13.76 35.58 -64.79
N LEU A 389 -12.71 34.77 -64.59
CA LEU A 389 -12.49 33.52 -65.33
C LEU A 389 -12.68 32.26 -64.48
N GLY A 390 -13.69 31.44 -64.82
CA GLY A 390 -14.01 30.17 -64.14
C GLY A 390 -12.86 29.15 -64.13
N ALA A 391 -11.97 29.16 -65.13
CA ALA A 391 -10.81 28.26 -65.19
C ALA A 391 -9.76 28.57 -64.11
N ALA A 392 -9.53 29.85 -63.79
CA ALA A 392 -8.59 30.25 -62.74
C ALA A 392 -9.11 29.85 -61.35
N ARG A 393 -10.42 29.97 -61.11
CA ARG A 393 -11.08 29.52 -59.86
C ARG A 393 -10.96 28.01 -59.66
N LEU A 394 -11.16 27.22 -60.72
CA LEU A 394 -10.98 25.76 -60.69
C LEU A 394 -9.52 25.37 -60.38
N GLY A 395 -8.56 26.08 -60.96
CA GLY A 395 -7.13 25.86 -60.69
C GLY A 395 -6.74 26.15 -59.24
N MET A 396 -7.20 27.26 -58.66
CA MET A 396 -6.91 27.60 -57.27
C MET A 396 -7.61 26.65 -56.28
N LEU A 397 -8.86 26.25 -56.54
CA LEU A 397 -9.56 25.22 -55.76
C LEU A 397 -8.81 23.88 -55.81
N GLY A 398 -8.32 23.49 -56.99
CA GLY A 398 -7.46 22.31 -57.15
C GLY A 398 -6.17 22.40 -56.35
N GLY A 399 -5.55 23.59 -56.27
CA GLY A 399 -4.36 23.85 -55.45
C GLY A 399 -4.61 23.68 -53.96
N VAL A 400 -5.70 24.25 -53.42
CA VAL A 400 -6.10 24.07 -52.01
C VAL A 400 -6.42 22.61 -51.70
N LEU A 401 -7.18 21.93 -52.58
CA LEU A 401 -7.47 20.51 -52.43
C LEU A 401 -6.20 19.66 -52.44
N THR A 402 -5.24 19.98 -53.31
CA THR A 402 -3.94 19.31 -53.37
C THR A 402 -3.15 19.53 -52.08
N PHE A 403 -3.13 20.76 -51.56
CA PHE A 403 -2.49 21.07 -50.29
C PHE A 403 -3.12 20.31 -49.11
N ALA A 404 -4.45 20.27 -49.03
CA ALA A 404 -5.18 19.49 -48.02
C ALA A 404 -4.88 17.98 -48.12
N ILE A 405 -4.80 17.43 -49.33
CA ILE A 405 -4.39 16.03 -49.56
C ILE A 405 -2.95 15.79 -49.10
N VAL A 406 -2.02 16.70 -49.39
CA VAL A 406 -0.63 16.60 -48.93
C VAL A 406 -0.54 16.63 -47.40
N LEU A 407 -1.33 17.49 -46.73
CA LEU A 407 -1.42 17.49 -45.26
C LEU A 407 -1.99 16.17 -44.72
N LEU A 408 -3.02 15.63 -45.35
CA LEU A 408 -3.58 14.32 -44.97
C LEU A 408 -2.56 13.18 -45.14
N LEU A 409 -1.81 13.19 -46.24
CA LEU A 409 -0.73 12.23 -46.51
C LEU A 409 0.44 12.37 -45.52
N LEU A 410 0.63 13.55 -44.92
CA LEU A 410 1.60 13.78 -43.85
C LEU A 410 1.11 13.25 -42.48
N GLU A 411 -0.19 13.34 -42.18
CA GLU A 411 -0.77 12.88 -40.91
C GLU A 411 -0.69 11.34 -40.74
N ALA A 412 -0.95 10.57 -41.80
CA ALA A 412 -0.92 9.11 -41.73
C ALA A 412 0.42 8.51 -41.23
N PRO A 413 1.61 8.89 -41.77
CA PRO A 413 2.88 8.40 -41.27
C PRO A 413 3.22 8.91 -39.87
N ILE A 414 2.77 10.12 -39.49
CA ILE A 414 2.91 10.64 -38.12
C ILE A 414 2.15 9.71 -37.15
N ALA A 415 0.87 9.46 -37.42
CA ALA A 415 0.04 8.59 -36.59
C ALA A 415 0.61 7.17 -36.50
N ALA A 416 1.03 6.58 -37.63
CA ALA A 416 1.64 5.26 -37.65
C ALA A 416 2.98 5.22 -36.87
N GLY A 417 3.81 6.25 -36.99
CA GLY A 417 5.08 6.35 -36.28
C GLY A 417 4.91 6.48 -34.76
N VAL A 418 3.93 7.27 -34.32
CA VAL A 418 3.55 7.41 -32.90
C VAL A 418 3.10 6.07 -32.33
N LEU A 419 2.19 5.36 -33.02
CA LEU A 419 1.71 4.05 -32.59
C LEU A 419 2.85 3.03 -32.48
N ARG A 420 3.74 2.97 -33.48
CA ARG A 420 4.91 2.07 -33.45
C ARG A 420 5.83 2.37 -32.28
N THR A 421 6.11 3.65 -32.04
CA THR A 421 6.97 4.10 -30.93
C THR A 421 6.35 3.74 -29.58
N GLY A 422 5.04 3.98 -29.42
CA GLY A 422 4.29 3.61 -28.22
C GLY A 422 4.31 2.10 -27.95
N ARG A 423 4.08 1.27 -28.97
CA ARG A 423 4.12 -0.21 -28.84
C ARG A 423 5.52 -0.74 -28.51
N ARG A 424 6.57 -0.19 -29.10
CA ARG A 424 7.97 -0.56 -28.77
C ARG A 424 8.30 -0.25 -27.32
N LEU A 425 7.90 0.94 -26.85
CA LEU A 425 8.05 1.34 -25.46
C LEU A 425 7.30 0.39 -24.52
N GLU A 426 6.04 0.09 -24.81
CA GLU A 426 5.23 -0.88 -24.04
C GLU A 426 5.93 -2.24 -23.93
N THR A 427 6.35 -2.84 -25.06
CA THR A 427 6.98 -4.17 -25.07
C THR A 427 8.29 -4.19 -24.29
N ARG A 428 9.15 -3.18 -24.44
CA ARG A 428 10.42 -3.13 -23.72
C ARG A 428 10.21 -3.06 -22.21
N VAL A 429 9.30 -2.20 -21.75
CA VAL A 429 9.02 -2.09 -20.31
C VAL A 429 8.39 -3.38 -19.78
N ARG A 430 7.53 -4.07 -20.56
CA ARG A 430 6.99 -5.39 -20.16
C ARG A 430 8.08 -6.44 -19.98
N ILE A 431 9.07 -6.49 -20.88
CA ILE A 431 10.21 -7.41 -20.76
C ILE A 431 11.05 -7.05 -19.53
N ALA A 432 11.42 -5.77 -19.37
CA ALA A 432 12.19 -5.32 -18.22
C ALA A 432 11.47 -5.60 -16.88
N PHE A 433 10.14 -5.45 -16.86
CA PHE A 433 9.32 -5.79 -15.69
C PHE A 433 9.40 -7.28 -15.36
N LEU A 434 9.25 -8.15 -16.38
CA LEU A 434 9.31 -9.60 -16.19
C LEU A 434 10.71 -10.05 -15.73
N GLU A 435 11.77 -9.48 -16.29
CA GLU A 435 13.16 -9.78 -15.91
C GLU A 435 13.50 -9.29 -14.49
N LYS A 436 12.87 -8.19 -14.06
CA LYS A 436 13.07 -7.62 -12.73
C LYS A 436 12.38 -8.43 -11.63
N LEU A 437 11.19 -8.96 -11.87
CA LEU A 437 10.36 -9.62 -10.85
C LEU A 437 11.14 -10.66 -10.00
N PRO A 438 11.91 -11.61 -10.56
CA PRO A 438 12.63 -12.61 -9.76
C PRO A 438 13.86 -12.06 -9.01
N ARG A 439 14.28 -10.83 -9.29
CA ARG A 439 15.45 -10.17 -8.65
C ARG A 439 15.05 -9.23 -7.51
N LEU A 440 13.76 -8.98 -7.37
CA LEU A 440 13.20 -8.25 -6.23
C LEU A 440 13.20 -9.18 -5.03
N GLY A 441 13.69 -8.71 -3.89
CA GLY A 441 13.71 -9.52 -2.67
C GLY A 441 12.31 -9.77 -2.11
N ASP A 442 12.13 -10.87 -1.37
CA ASP A 442 10.81 -11.34 -0.96
C ASP A 442 10.05 -10.35 -0.06
N ARG A 443 10.75 -9.53 0.73
CA ARG A 443 10.14 -8.42 1.50
C ARG A 443 9.35 -7.45 0.60
N TYR A 444 9.79 -7.28 -0.65
CA TYR A 444 9.08 -6.46 -1.63
C TYR A 444 7.68 -7.02 -1.94
N PHE A 445 7.58 -8.35 -2.07
CA PHE A 445 6.32 -9.06 -2.38
C PHE A 445 5.46 -9.30 -1.14
N HIS A 446 6.04 -9.58 0.01
CA HIS A 446 5.25 -9.73 1.25
C HIS A 446 4.56 -8.44 1.66
N SER A 447 5.20 -7.29 1.43
CA SER A 447 4.62 -5.99 1.77
C SER A 447 3.57 -5.47 0.77
N ARG A 448 3.31 -6.19 -0.33
CA ARG A 448 2.41 -5.75 -1.41
C ARG A 448 1.46 -6.87 -1.79
N LEU A 449 0.17 -6.55 -1.90
CA LEU A 449 -0.81 -7.51 -2.40
C LEU A 449 -0.45 -7.95 -3.82
N ILE A 450 -0.54 -9.26 -4.09
CA ILE A 450 -0.35 -9.84 -5.43
C ILE A 450 -1.32 -9.20 -6.43
N SER A 451 -2.55 -8.89 -6.01
CA SER A 451 -3.55 -8.18 -6.80
C SER A 451 -3.08 -6.78 -7.25
N ASP A 452 -2.31 -6.07 -6.41
CA ASP A 452 -1.69 -4.79 -6.78
C ASP A 452 -0.61 -4.99 -7.85
N MET A 453 0.25 -6.00 -7.70
CA MET A 453 1.29 -6.30 -8.70
C MET A 453 0.70 -6.73 -10.03
N ALA A 454 -0.35 -7.54 -10.02
CA ALA A 454 -1.10 -7.91 -11.22
C ALA A 454 -1.73 -6.68 -11.90
N GLN A 455 -2.32 -5.77 -11.12
CA GLN A 455 -2.88 -4.52 -11.65
C GLN A 455 -1.81 -3.61 -12.25
N ARG A 456 -0.61 -3.53 -11.65
CA ARG A 456 0.53 -2.79 -12.23
C ARG A 456 1.01 -3.40 -13.53
N ALA A 457 1.16 -4.73 -13.58
CA ALA A 457 1.56 -5.46 -14.78
C ALA A 457 0.54 -5.30 -15.93
N TYR A 458 -0.76 -5.31 -15.61
CA TYR A 458 -1.82 -4.99 -16.57
C TYR A 458 -1.75 -3.53 -17.03
N GLY A 459 -1.54 -2.61 -16.09
CA GLY A 459 -1.43 -1.17 -16.30
C GLY A 459 -0.29 -0.75 -17.23
N LEU A 460 0.74 -1.59 -17.42
CA LEU A 460 1.83 -1.37 -18.40
C LEU A 460 1.32 -1.06 -19.80
N HIS A 461 0.12 -1.53 -20.16
CA HIS A 461 -0.48 -1.20 -21.45
C HIS A 461 -0.59 0.32 -21.65
N GLN A 462 -0.88 1.11 -20.61
CA GLN A 462 -1.09 2.55 -20.73
C GLN A 462 0.14 3.31 -21.30
N LEU A 463 1.35 2.74 -21.20
CA LEU A 463 2.59 3.31 -21.70
C LEU A 463 2.56 3.63 -23.20
N HIS A 464 1.79 2.88 -24.00
CA HIS A 464 1.72 3.12 -25.45
C HIS A 464 1.12 4.49 -25.81
N THR A 465 0.38 5.11 -24.89
CA THR A 465 -0.28 6.42 -25.11
C THR A 465 0.65 7.62 -24.88
N LEU A 466 1.81 7.43 -24.23
CA LEU A 466 2.70 8.53 -23.85
C LEU A 466 3.24 9.33 -25.06
N PRO A 467 3.73 8.68 -26.15
CA PRO A 467 4.23 9.43 -27.29
C PRO A 467 3.13 10.23 -27.99
N ASP A 468 1.91 9.72 -28.04
CA ASP A 468 0.75 10.43 -28.59
C ASP A 468 0.41 11.67 -27.76
N LEU A 469 0.35 11.53 -26.43
CA LEU A 469 0.07 12.65 -25.53
C LEU A 469 1.14 13.74 -25.67
N ALA A 470 2.41 13.37 -25.70
CA ALA A 470 3.52 14.31 -25.86
C ALA A 470 3.46 15.06 -27.21
N LEU A 471 3.23 14.34 -28.30
CA LEU A 471 3.17 14.92 -29.64
C LEU A 471 1.93 15.80 -29.82
N ARG A 472 0.78 15.36 -29.30
CA ARG A 472 -0.47 16.12 -29.30
C ARG A 472 -0.33 17.43 -28.52
N PHE A 473 0.31 17.39 -27.35
CA PHE A 473 0.59 18.58 -26.55
C PHE A 473 1.46 19.58 -27.33
N LEU A 474 2.55 19.10 -27.93
CA LEU A 474 3.43 19.94 -28.77
C LEU A 474 2.68 20.57 -29.94
N ARG A 475 1.87 19.77 -30.65
CA ARG A 475 1.04 20.23 -31.77
C ARG A 475 0.06 21.32 -31.36
N LEU A 476 -0.66 21.11 -30.25
CA LEU A 476 -1.65 22.07 -29.75
C LEU A 476 -1.01 23.39 -29.30
N CYS A 477 0.14 23.34 -28.63
CA CYS A 477 0.90 24.54 -28.28
C CYS A 477 1.33 25.34 -29.52
N CYS A 478 1.83 24.64 -30.55
CA CYS A 478 2.23 25.26 -31.81
C CYS A 478 1.03 25.88 -32.55
N GLN A 479 -0.08 25.15 -32.70
CA GLN A 479 -1.30 25.65 -33.34
C GLN A 479 -1.85 26.88 -32.62
N LEU A 480 -1.89 26.86 -31.28
CA LEU A 480 -2.36 27.97 -30.48
C LEU A 480 -1.47 29.22 -30.62
N ALA A 481 -0.16 29.05 -30.66
CA ALA A 481 0.79 30.14 -30.90
C ALA A 481 0.66 30.73 -32.31
N LEU A 482 0.59 29.87 -33.34
CA LEU A 482 0.47 30.29 -34.74
C LEU A 482 -0.87 30.96 -35.04
N THR A 483 -1.98 30.44 -34.50
CA THR A 483 -3.30 31.08 -34.64
C THR A 483 -3.36 32.45 -33.96
N THR A 484 -2.79 32.58 -32.75
CA THR A 484 -2.70 33.88 -32.06
C THR A 484 -1.84 34.86 -32.86
N ALA A 485 -0.67 34.42 -33.34
CA ALA A 485 0.21 35.23 -34.16
C ALA A 485 -0.45 35.63 -35.49
N GLY A 486 -1.22 34.73 -36.10
CA GLY A 486 -2.01 35.00 -37.29
C GLY A 486 -3.08 36.07 -37.08
N ILE A 487 -3.80 36.03 -35.96
CA ILE A 487 -4.77 37.09 -35.60
C ILE A 487 -4.08 38.45 -35.49
N ILE A 488 -2.93 38.50 -34.80
CA ILE A 488 -2.13 39.72 -34.62
C ILE A 488 -1.58 40.21 -35.97
N TRP A 489 -1.18 39.31 -36.86
CA TRP A 489 -0.68 39.66 -38.18
C TRP A 489 -1.77 40.26 -39.08
N ILE A 490 -2.99 39.73 -39.04
CA ILE A 490 -4.13 40.25 -39.81
C ILE A 490 -4.61 41.60 -39.24
N TYR A 491 -4.69 41.74 -37.92
CA TYR A 491 -5.18 42.94 -37.27
C TYR A 491 -4.31 43.30 -36.04
N PRO A 492 -3.20 44.05 -36.23
CA PRO A 492 -2.23 44.35 -35.18
C PRO A 492 -2.83 45.03 -33.95
N ASP A 493 -3.84 45.89 -34.12
CA ASP A 493 -4.49 46.58 -33.01
C ASP A 493 -5.27 45.63 -32.06
N SER A 494 -5.59 44.41 -32.52
CA SER A 494 -6.20 43.38 -31.66
C SER A 494 -5.20 42.64 -30.77
N ALA A 495 -3.89 42.91 -30.86
CA ALA A 495 -2.88 42.24 -30.06
C ALA A 495 -3.22 42.11 -28.55
N PRO A 496 -3.64 43.16 -27.82
CA PRO A 496 -4.00 43.01 -26.41
C PRO A 496 -5.21 42.10 -26.20
N LEU A 497 -6.20 42.13 -27.10
CA LEU A 497 -7.39 41.28 -27.02
C LEU A 497 -7.08 39.82 -27.38
N ALA A 498 -6.25 39.58 -28.39
CA ALA A 498 -5.82 38.25 -28.81
C ALA A 498 -4.98 37.57 -27.71
N VAL A 499 -4.07 38.31 -27.08
CA VAL A 499 -3.28 37.82 -25.92
C VAL A 499 -4.17 37.60 -24.70
N ALA A 500 -5.15 38.47 -24.43
CA ALA A 500 -6.12 38.27 -23.36
C ALA A 500 -7.00 37.03 -23.60
N ALA A 501 -7.42 36.79 -24.84
CA ALA A 501 -8.18 35.61 -25.23
C ALA A 501 -7.35 34.32 -25.00
N LEU A 502 -6.09 34.31 -25.45
CA LEU A 502 -5.13 33.24 -25.18
C LEU A 502 -4.93 33.00 -23.68
N ALA A 503 -4.70 34.09 -22.92
CA ALA A 503 -4.52 34.03 -21.48
C ALA A 503 -5.77 33.53 -20.76
N SER A 504 -6.98 33.85 -21.24
CA SER A 504 -8.22 33.33 -20.68
C SER A 504 -8.42 31.84 -20.97
N ALA A 505 -8.04 31.39 -22.17
CA ALA A 505 -8.16 30.00 -22.59
C ALA A 505 -7.21 29.07 -21.80
N ILE A 506 -5.96 29.52 -21.58
CA ILE A 506 -4.97 28.82 -20.77
C ILE A 506 -5.26 29.02 -19.27
N GLY A 507 -5.37 30.27 -18.81
CA GLY A 507 -5.50 30.65 -17.41
C GLY A 507 -6.79 30.20 -16.76
N GLY A 508 -7.93 30.30 -17.46
CA GLY A 508 -9.22 29.80 -16.97
C GLY A 508 -9.20 28.30 -16.71
N THR A 509 -8.46 27.56 -17.55
CA THR A 509 -8.22 26.13 -17.32
C THR A 509 -7.34 25.88 -16.10
N LEU A 510 -6.19 26.54 -16.01
CA LEU A 510 -5.22 26.31 -14.93
C LEU A 510 -5.81 26.66 -13.56
N LEU A 511 -6.65 27.69 -13.48
CA LEU A 511 -7.33 28.09 -12.25
C LEU A 511 -8.35 27.04 -11.76
N LEU A 512 -9.06 26.39 -12.68
CA LEU A 512 -10.08 25.38 -12.36
C LEU A 512 -9.49 23.95 -12.28
N GLN A 513 -8.23 23.78 -12.66
CA GLN A 513 -7.54 22.48 -12.64
C GLN A 513 -7.55 21.81 -11.26
N PRO A 514 -7.25 22.48 -10.13
CA PRO A 514 -7.20 21.81 -8.83
C PRO A 514 -8.53 21.15 -8.44
N LEU A 515 -9.65 21.83 -8.69
CA LEU A 515 -10.99 21.31 -8.40
C LEU A 515 -11.33 20.10 -9.28
N GLN A 516 -10.96 20.14 -10.55
CA GLN A 516 -11.17 19.01 -11.47
C GLN A 516 -10.31 17.82 -11.07
N THR A 517 -9.04 18.04 -10.76
CA THR A 517 -8.11 16.98 -10.34
C THR A 517 -8.58 16.31 -9.05
N GLU A 518 -9.07 17.07 -8.07
CA GLU A 518 -9.63 16.50 -6.84
C GLU A 518 -10.80 15.54 -7.14
N ARG A 519 -11.77 15.99 -7.93
CA ARG A 519 -12.96 15.18 -8.27
C ARG A 519 -12.62 13.95 -9.11
N ASP A 520 -11.73 14.11 -10.08
CA ASP A 520 -11.24 13.05 -10.94
C ASP A 520 -10.49 11.97 -10.14
N MET A 521 -9.73 12.37 -9.12
CA MET A 521 -9.11 11.43 -8.19
C MET A 521 -10.12 10.69 -7.30
N ARG A 522 -11.18 11.34 -6.81
CA ARG A 522 -12.27 10.66 -6.08
C ARG A 522 -12.89 9.57 -6.95
N VAL A 523 -13.25 9.88 -8.19
CA VAL A 523 -13.80 8.91 -9.16
C VAL A 523 -12.86 7.71 -9.33
N ARG A 524 -11.56 7.95 -9.53
CA ARG A 524 -10.57 6.88 -9.65
C ARG A 524 -10.42 6.04 -8.39
N THR A 525 -10.51 6.65 -7.21
CA THR A 525 -10.39 5.96 -5.92
C THR A 525 -11.53 4.96 -5.74
N TYR A 526 -12.78 5.37 -5.99
CA TYR A 526 -13.93 4.46 -5.95
C TYR A 526 -13.90 3.42 -7.08
N ALA A 527 -13.44 3.78 -8.28
CA ALA A 527 -13.26 2.81 -9.36
C ALA A 527 -12.23 1.72 -9.00
N GLY A 528 -11.14 2.10 -8.32
CA GLY A 528 -10.16 1.16 -7.78
C GLY A 528 -10.74 0.26 -6.68
N ALA A 529 -11.55 0.83 -5.77
CA ALA A 529 -12.25 0.06 -4.74
C ALA A 529 -13.22 -0.97 -5.34
N LEU A 530 -13.99 -0.58 -6.36
CA LEU A 530 -14.87 -1.50 -7.11
C LEU A 530 -14.08 -2.64 -7.75
N SER A 531 -12.93 -2.34 -8.38
CA SER A 531 -12.09 -3.37 -9.00
C SER A 531 -11.55 -4.38 -7.98
N ARG A 532 -11.16 -3.92 -6.79
CA ARG A 532 -10.71 -4.80 -5.70
C ARG A 532 -11.86 -5.65 -5.17
N PHE A 533 -12.99 -5.03 -4.88
CA PHE A 533 -14.21 -5.70 -4.45
C PHE A 533 -14.61 -6.83 -5.42
N TYR A 534 -14.55 -6.60 -6.74
CA TYR A 534 -14.85 -7.65 -7.71
C TYR A 534 -13.87 -8.81 -7.64
N LEU A 535 -12.58 -8.55 -7.48
CA LEU A 535 -11.58 -9.62 -7.33
C LEU A 535 -11.83 -10.43 -6.05
N ASP A 536 -12.07 -9.75 -4.94
CA ASP A 536 -12.34 -10.39 -3.63
C ASP A 536 -13.63 -11.21 -3.67
N ALA A 537 -14.69 -10.67 -4.28
CA ALA A 537 -15.96 -11.38 -4.47
C ALA A 537 -15.81 -12.61 -5.37
N LEU A 538 -14.95 -12.56 -6.40
CA LEU A 538 -14.65 -13.70 -7.27
C LEU A 538 -13.82 -14.77 -6.56
N MET A 539 -12.80 -14.38 -5.78
CA MET A 539 -12.02 -15.31 -4.96
C MET A 539 -12.88 -15.96 -3.86
N GLY A 540 -13.87 -15.23 -3.32
CA GLY A 540 -14.79 -15.69 -2.29
C GLY A 540 -16.12 -16.24 -2.80
N LEU A 541 -16.26 -16.53 -4.10
CA LEU A 541 -17.57 -16.84 -4.70
C LEU A 541 -18.25 -18.06 -4.07
N MET A 542 -17.49 -19.11 -3.76
CA MET A 542 -18.03 -20.33 -3.14
C MET A 542 -18.58 -20.04 -1.74
N PRO A 543 -17.82 -19.45 -0.80
CA PRO A 543 -18.36 -18.98 0.47
C PRO A 543 -19.60 -18.10 0.33
N VAL A 544 -19.61 -17.15 -0.63
CA VAL A 544 -20.76 -16.27 -0.85
C VAL A 544 -22.02 -17.06 -1.21
N ARG A 545 -21.91 -18.05 -2.09
CA ARG A 545 -23.04 -18.90 -2.50
C ARG A 545 -23.47 -19.87 -1.40
N THR A 546 -22.51 -20.52 -0.73
CA THR A 546 -22.79 -21.53 0.31
C THR A 546 -23.41 -20.91 1.56
N HIS A 547 -23.01 -19.71 1.94
CA HIS A 547 -23.57 -18.99 3.08
C HIS A 547 -24.75 -18.06 2.70
N SER A 548 -25.17 -18.06 1.44
CA SER A 548 -26.23 -17.17 0.93
C SER A 548 -25.99 -15.69 1.30
N ALA A 549 -24.73 -15.26 1.17
CA ALA A 549 -24.27 -13.92 1.50
C ALA A 549 -24.53 -12.91 0.36
N GLU A 550 -25.29 -13.26 -0.68
CA GLU A 550 -25.46 -12.43 -1.88
C GLU A 550 -26.06 -11.06 -1.54
N ARG A 551 -26.94 -10.99 -0.53
CA ARG A 551 -27.54 -9.72 -0.09
C ARG A 551 -26.51 -8.80 0.58
N ALA A 552 -25.58 -9.36 1.36
CA ALA A 552 -24.54 -8.58 2.02
C ALA A 552 -23.57 -8.01 0.97
N VAL A 553 -23.07 -8.87 0.09
CA VAL A 553 -22.18 -8.51 -1.02
C VAL A 553 -22.84 -7.49 -1.95
N ARG A 554 -24.13 -7.68 -2.30
CA ARG A 554 -24.85 -6.73 -3.15
C ARG A 554 -25.00 -5.35 -2.51
N ARG A 555 -25.27 -5.27 -1.20
CA ARG A 555 -25.41 -3.97 -0.50
C ARG A 555 -24.09 -3.19 -0.51
N GLU A 556 -22.98 -3.87 -0.27
CA GLU A 556 -21.65 -3.25 -0.34
C GLU A 556 -21.33 -2.76 -1.76
N HIS A 557 -21.62 -3.59 -2.76
CA HIS A 557 -21.48 -3.23 -4.16
C HIS A 557 -22.32 -2.01 -4.56
N GLU A 558 -23.61 -2.00 -4.22
CA GLU A 558 -24.54 -0.90 -4.48
C GLU A 558 -24.04 0.40 -3.84
N MET A 559 -23.53 0.35 -2.61
CA MET A 559 -22.95 1.51 -1.93
C MET A 559 -21.76 2.10 -2.70
N LEU A 560 -20.83 1.24 -3.14
CA LEU A 560 -19.65 1.64 -3.92
C LEU A 560 -20.04 2.20 -5.30
N VAL A 561 -21.02 1.60 -5.98
CA VAL A 561 -21.49 2.08 -7.29
C VAL A 561 -22.21 3.42 -7.17
N VAL A 562 -23.08 3.59 -6.17
CA VAL A 562 -23.82 4.85 -5.97
C VAL A 562 -22.86 5.98 -5.65
N THR A 563 -21.88 5.76 -4.77
CA THR A 563 -20.86 6.76 -4.43
C THR A 563 -19.97 7.10 -5.62
N TRP A 564 -19.49 6.09 -6.36
CA TRP A 564 -18.74 6.27 -7.60
C TRP A 564 -19.54 7.10 -8.63
N ALA A 565 -20.80 6.75 -8.87
CA ALA A 565 -21.66 7.45 -9.83
C ALA A 565 -21.91 8.90 -9.41
N ARG A 566 -22.11 9.15 -8.11
CA ARG A 566 -22.34 10.50 -7.57
C ARG A 566 -21.11 11.39 -7.75
N GLU A 567 -19.91 10.88 -7.47
CA GLU A 567 -18.66 11.62 -7.69
C GLU A 567 -18.35 11.80 -9.18
N ASN A 568 -18.71 10.83 -10.03
CA ASN A 568 -18.54 10.96 -11.47
C ASN A 568 -19.45 12.06 -12.04
N LEU A 569 -20.71 12.14 -11.58
CA LEU A 569 -21.61 13.24 -11.90
C LEU A 569 -21.10 14.58 -11.35
N ALA A 570 -20.51 14.60 -10.15
CA ALA A 570 -19.93 15.81 -9.57
C ALA A 570 -18.73 16.31 -10.42
N LEU A 571 -17.85 15.41 -10.86
CA LEU A 571 -16.76 15.72 -11.79
C LEU A 571 -17.30 16.28 -13.10
N ALA A 572 -18.29 15.60 -13.70
CA ALA A 572 -18.91 16.04 -14.95
C ALA A 572 -19.51 17.45 -14.82
N ARG A 573 -20.18 17.77 -13.71
CA ARG A 573 -20.70 19.12 -13.45
C ARG A 573 -19.60 20.18 -13.42
N VAL A 574 -18.50 19.92 -12.71
CA VAL A 574 -17.37 20.86 -12.64
C VAL A 574 -16.72 21.03 -14.01
N GLN A 575 -16.56 19.96 -14.78
CA GLN A 575 -16.02 20.01 -16.13
C GLN A 575 -16.93 20.82 -17.08
N VAL A 576 -18.24 20.57 -17.07
CA VAL A 576 -19.20 21.32 -17.89
C VAL A 576 -19.23 22.79 -17.51
N LEU A 577 -19.24 23.13 -16.21
CA LEU A 577 -19.20 24.53 -15.76
C LEU A 577 -17.91 25.23 -16.19
N ALA A 578 -16.76 24.58 -16.04
CA ALA A 578 -15.48 25.10 -16.47
C ALA A 578 -15.41 25.30 -17.99
N GLN A 579 -15.91 24.32 -18.74
CA GLN A 579 -15.97 24.38 -20.20
C GLN A 579 -16.89 25.51 -20.66
N SER A 580 -18.09 25.63 -20.08
CA SER A 580 -19.04 26.69 -20.41
C SER A 580 -18.45 28.08 -20.13
N LEU A 581 -17.80 28.28 -18.97
CA LEU A 581 -17.19 29.56 -18.62
C LEU A 581 -16.06 29.94 -19.59
N THR A 582 -15.17 29.00 -19.90
CA THR A 582 -14.06 29.24 -20.84
C THR A 582 -14.55 29.48 -22.28
N SER A 583 -15.57 28.74 -22.73
CA SER A 583 -16.22 28.98 -24.03
C SER A 583 -16.87 30.35 -24.11
N LEU A 584 -17.60 30.78 -23.07
CA LEU A 584 -18.26 32.09 -23.04
C LEU A 584 -17.26 33.24 -23.11
N LEU A 585 -16.16 33.17 -22.34
CA LEU A 585 -15.09 34.16 -22.40
C LEU A 585 -14.44 34.19 -23.79
N GLY A 586 -14.13 33.02 -24.35
CA GLY A 586 -13.54 32.91 -25.69
C GLY A 586 -14.42 33.49 -26.80
N ILE A 587 -15.72 33.18 -26.80
CA ILE A 587 -16.69 33.75 -27.73
C ILE A 587 -16.79 35.27 -27.52
N GLY A 588 -16.81 35.75 -26.28
CA GLY A 588 -16.81 37.18 -25.96
C GLY A 588 -15.61 37.92 -26.57
N PHE A 589 -14.40 37.37 -26.43
CA PHE A 589 -13.20 37.94 -27.06
C PHE A 589 -13.27 37.88 -28.60
N ALA A 590 -13.76 36.78 -29.17
CA ALA A 590 -13.91 36.64 -30.61
C ALA A 590 -14.87 37.71 -31.17
N VAL A 591 -16.02 37.90 -30.53
CA VAL A 591 -16.99 38.95 -30.87
C VAL A 591 -16.34 40.32 -30.77
N TRP A 592 -15.61 40.62 -29.69
CA TRP A 592 -14.95 41.91 -29.52
C TRP A 592 -13.91 42.18 -30.63
N ILE A 593 -13.04 41.22 -30.91
CA ILE A 593 -12.02 41.35 -31.97
C ILE A 593 -12.69 41.60 -33.33
N VAL A 594 -13.72 40.83 -33.68
CA VAL A 594 -14.43 40.96 -34.95
C VAL A 594 -15.17 42.30 -35.06
N PHE A 595 -15.87 42.74 -34.01
CA PHE A 595 -16.55 44.04 -34.02
C PHE A 595 -15.57 45.22 -34.09
N SER A 596 -14.42 45.13 -33.40
CA SER A 596 -13.38 46.16 -33.48
C SER A 596 -12.79 46.27 -34.89
N TYR A 597 -12.59 45.14 -35.57
CA TYR A 597 -12.12 45.09 -36.94
C TYR A 597 -13.13 45.68 -37.93
N ILE A 598 -14.43 45.35 -37.81
CA ILE A 598 -15.49 45.95 -38.64
C ILE A 598 -15.60 47.47 -38.39
N GLY A 599 -15.54 47.90 -37.12
CA GLY A 599 -15.60 49.31 -36.72
C GLY A 599 -14.42 50.14 -37.26
N ALA A 600 -13.25 49.51 -37.42
CA ALA A 600 -12.08 50.10 -38.05
C ALA A 600 -12.16 50.16 -39.60
N ARG A 601 -13.32 49.85 -40.19
CA ARG A 601 -13.53 49.71 -41.66
C ARG A 601 -12.64 48.64 -42.29
N GLY A 602 -12.44 47.53 -41.60
CA GLY A 602 -11.67 46.39 -42.12
C GLY A 602 -12.27 45.80 -43.39
N GLU A 603 -11.41 45.27 -44.26
CA GLU A 603 -11.80 44.61 -45.50
C GLU A 603 -12.64 43.34 -45.24
N ALA A 604 -13.53 42.99 -46.18
CA ALA A 604 -14.38 41.80 -46.05
C ALA A 604 -13.59 40.48 -46.17
N ALA A 605 -12.48 40.46 -46.91
CA ALA A 605 -11.73 39.23 -47.19
C ALA A 605 -11.02 38.65 -45.93
N PRO A 606 -10.32 39.44 -45.08
CA PRO A 606 -9.73 38.94 -43.84
C PRO A 606 -10.73 38.65 -42.73
N LEU A 607 -11.94 39.23 -42.80
CA LEU A 607 -12.97 39.07 -41.78
C LEU A 607 -13.32 37.60 -41.51
N LEU A 608 -13.45 36.79 -42.56
CA LEU A 608 -13.81 35.36 -42.43
C LEU A 608 -12.68 34.55 -41.77
N LEU A 609 -11.42 34.84 -42.10
CA LEU A 609 -10.28 34.16 -41.49
C LEU A 609 -10.09 34.60 -40.03
N LEU A 610 -10.26 35.90 -39.76
CA LEU A 610 -10.24 36.45 -38.40
C LEU A 610 -11.35 35.82 -37.55
N LEU A 611 -12.56 35.68 -38.07
CA LEU A 611 -13.67 34.99 -37.40
C LEU A 611 -13.34 33.51 -37.14
N TYR A 612 -12.81 32.79 -38.13
CA TYR A 612 -12.42 31.40 -37.97
C TYR A 612 -11.35 31.20 -36.88
N TRP A 613 -10.25 31.96 -36.92
CA TRP A 613 -9.17 31.81 -35.93
C TRP A 613 -9.56 32.26 -34.54
N THR A 614 -10.34 33.34 -34.41
CA THR A 614 -10.80 33.81 -33.08
C THR A 614 -11.79 32.83 -32.45
N LEU A 615 -12.67 32.20 -33.22
CA LEU A 615 -13.57 31.13 -32.72
C LEU A 615 -12.83 29.82 -32.44
N ASN A 616 -11.74 29.52 -33.16
CA ASN A 616 -10.94 28.32 -32.94
C ASN A 616 -10.04 28.42 -31.70
N LEU A 617 -9.65 29.63 -31.29
CA LEU A 617 -8.80 29.88 -30.12
C LEU A 617 -9.30 29.23 -28.82
N PRO A 618 -10.59 29.37 -28.41
CA PRO A 618 -11.11 28.68 -27.23
C PRO A 618 -11.14 27.15 -27.39
N VAL A 619 -11.39 26.63 -28.60
CA VAL A 619 -11.40 25.18 -28.88
C VAL A 619 -10.00 24.59 -28.70
N LEU A 620 -8.98 25.24 -29.26
CA LEU A 620 -7.57 24.84 -29.10
C LEU A 620 -7.13 24.95 -27.64
N GLY A 621 -7.52 26.02 -26.95
CA GLY A 621 -7.26 26.17 -25.52
C GLY A 621 -7.88 25.05 -24.69
N GLN A 622 -9.13 24.64 -24.99
CA GLN A 622 -9.80 23.53 -24.33
C GLN A 622 -9.15 22.17 -24.62
N ALA A 623 -8.67 21.95 -25.85
CA ALA A 623 -7.93 20.74 -26.20
C ALA A 623 -6.58 20.67 -25.47
N LEU A 624 -5.85 21.79 -25.41
CA LEU A 624 -4.58 21.89 -24.68
C LEU A 624 -4.80 21.65 -23.18
N ALA A 625 -5.84 22.27 -22.65
CA ALA A 625 -6.32 22.08 -21.29
C ALA A 625 -6.63 20.61 -20.98
N ALA A 626 -7.35 19.91 -21.87
CA ALA A 626 -7.63 18.49 -21.71
C ALA A 626 -6.37 17.64 -21.69
N SER A 627 -5.40 17.94 -22.56
CA SER A 627 -4.10 17.26 -22.58
C SER A 627 -3.29 17.53 -21.31
N ALA A 628 -3.23 18.79 -20.85
CA ALA A 628 -2.54 19.18 -19.63
C ALA A 628 -3.14 18.50 -18.37
N ARG A 629 -4.47 18.28 -18.34
CA ARG A 629 -5.14 17.56 -17.25
C ARG A 629 -4.78 16.08 -17.18
N GLN A 630 -4.45 15.44 -18.29
CA GLN A 630 -4.06 14.03 -18.30
C GLN A 630 -2.66 13.83 -17.70
N TYR A 631 -1.79 14.86 -17.74
CA TYR A 631 -0.40 14.73 -17.32
C TYR A 631 -0.22 14.30 -15.85
N PRO A 632 -0.85 14.93 -14.84
CA PRO A 632 -0.70 14.48 -13.45
C PRO A 632 -1.16 13.04 -13.24
N ALA A 633 -2.29 12.64 -13.84
CA ALA A 633 -2.83 11.29 -13.73
C ALA A 633 -1.88 10.26 -14.35
N VAL A 634 -1.39 10.55 -15.57
CA VAL A 634 -0.41 9.72 -16.27
C VAL A 634 0.88 9.64 -15.46
N ARG A 635 1.42 10.77 -14.98
CA ARG A 635 2.64 10.81 -14.17
C ARG A 635 2.51 9.93 -12.91
N ASN A 636 1.40 10.04 -12.18
CA ASN A 636 1.18 9.29 -10.95
C ASN A 636 1.04 7.79 -11.24
N SER A 637 0.23 7.42 -12.24
CA SER A 637 0.11 6.02 -12.70
C SER A 637 1.44 5.45 -13.17
N MET A 638 2.22 6.22 -13.93
CA MET A 638 3.55 5.78 -14.41
C MET A 638 4.53 5.61 -13.26
N SER A 639 4.54 6.52 -12.29
CA SER A 639 5.41 6.40 -11.12
C SER A 639 5.11 5.12 -10.34
N ARG A 640 3.83 4.77 -10.19
CA ARG A 640 3.38 3.51 -9.57
C ARG A 640 3.71 2.27 -10.41
N ILE A 641 3.45 2.29 -11.71
CA ILE A 641 3.69 1.14 -12.61
C ILE A 641 5.18 0.84 -12.75
N LEU A 642 6.03 1.87 -12.77
CA LEU A 642 7.48 1.76 -12.96
C LEU A 642 8.27 1.64 -11.65
N GLU A 643 7.64 1.86 -10.49
CA GLU A 643 8.29 1.71 -9.18
C GLU A 643 9.01 0.35 -8.99
N PRO A 644 8.45 -0.81 -9.38
CA PRO A 644 9.14 -2.09 -9.26
C PRO A 644 10.48 -2.14 -10.00
N LEU A 645 10.63 -1.40 -11.12
CA LEU A 645 11.88 -1.37 -11.89
C LEU A 645 12.99 -0.61 -11.14
N GLY A 646 12.61 0.42 -10.38
CA GLY A 646 13.52 1.23 -9.58
C GLY A 646 13.79 0.70 -8.18
N ALA A 647 13.10 -0.37 -7.77
CA ALA A 647 13.32 -1.00 -6.47
C ALA A 647 14.72 -1.66 -6.41
N PRO A 648 15.39 -1.62 -5.24
CA PRO A 648 16.69 -2.25 -5.07
C PRO A 648 16.61 -3.75 -5.34
N GLU A 649 17.58 -4.26 -6.07
CA GLU A 649 17.74 -5.70 -6.32
C GLU A 649 18.51 -6.34 -5.16
N GLU A 650 18.27 -7.63 -4.92
CA GLU A 650 19.05 -8.38 -3.92
C GLU A 650 20.57 -8.36 -4.20
N GLU A 651 20.98 -8.19 -5.46
CA GLU A 651 22.39 -8.16 -5.88
C GLU A 651 23.10 -6.83 -5.59
N GLY A 652 22.39 -5.69 -5.67
CA GLY A 652 23.00 -4.35 -5.54
C GLY A 652 23.43 -3.98 -4.13
N GLU A 653 22.83 -4.59 -3.11
CA GLU A 653 23.21 -4.39 -1.70
C GLU A 653 24.41 -5.25 -1.29
N ALA A 654 24.73 -6.31 -2.03
CA ALA A 654 25.91 -7.14 -1.78
C ALA A 654 27.23 -6.38 -2.01
N HIS A 655 27.22 -5.31 -2.81
CA HIS A 655 28.40 -4.48 -3.10
C HIS A 655 28.71 -3.44 -2.01
N ALA A 656 27.85 -3.29 -0.99
CA ALA A 656 28.12 -2.42 0.16
C ALA A 656 28.96 -3.10 1.26
N VAL A 657 29.14 -4.42 1.19
CA VAL A 657 30.03 -5.18 2.08
C VAL A 657 31.45 -5.10 1.51
N ALA A 658 32.42 -4.76 2.37
CA ALA A 658 33.80 -4.56 1.95
C ALA A 658 34.36 -5.79 1.19
N PRO A 659 35.11 -5.58 0.09
CA PRO A 659 35.60 -6.66 -0.78
C PRO A 659 36.55 -7.66 -0.08
N GLU A 660 36.99 -7.38 1.14
CA GLU A 660 37.84 -8.26 1.94
C GLU A 660 37.11 -9.48 2.54
N GLU A 661 35.77 -9.48 2.66
CA GLU A 661 34.99 -10.68 3.07
C GLU A 661 34.65 -11.60 1.87
N MET A 662 35.01 -11.22 0.65
CA MET A 662 34.70 -11.94 -0.59
C MET A 662 35.92 -12.76 -1.08
N ILE A 663 36.59 -13.48 -0.19
CA ILE A 663 37.65 -14.44 -0.54
C ILE A 663 37.00 -15.80 -0.85
N PRO A 664 37.40 -16.52 -1.92
CA PRO A 664 36.75 -17.76 -2.31
C PRO A 664 37.10 -18.87 -1.32
N GLY A 665 36.08 -19.48 -0.73
CA GLY A 665 36.18 -20.82 -0.18
C GLY A 665 36.36 -21.83 -1.32
N THR A 666 37.55 -21.87 -1.92
CA THR A 666 38.05 -23.04 -2.63
C THR A 666 38.42 -24.09 -1.58
N GLY A 667 37.71 -25.22 -1.54
CA GLY A 667 38.18 -26.44 -0.89
C GLY A 667 37.20 -27.09 0.08
N ALA A 668 36.18 -27.76 -0.45
CA ALA A 668 35.70 -29.10 -0.06
C ALA A 668 34.35 -29.31 -0.74
N THR A 669 34.33 -30.07 -1.84
CA THR A 669 33.08 -30.59 -2.43
C THR A 669 32.51 -31.66 -1.51
N THR A 670 31.97 -31.25 -0.35
CA THR A 670 31.03 -32.08 0.39
C THR A 670 29.71 -32.08 -0.38
N SER A 671 29.08 -33.23 -0.48
CA SER A 671 27.77 -33.39 -1.12
C SER A 671 26.66 -32.59 -0.42
N GLY A 672 26.82 -32.31 0.88
CA GLY A 672 25.93 -31.44 1.66
C GLY A 672 26.44 -30.01 1.84
N VAL A 673 25.57 -29.18 2.41
CA VAL A 673 25.80 -27.76 2.75
C VAL A 673 25.94 -27.61 4.27
N ALA A 674 26.97 -26.90 4.74
CA ALA A 674 27.04 -26.47 6.13
C ALA A 674 26.18 -25.22 6.34
N VAL A 675 25.32 -25.20 7.36
CA VAL A 675 24.49 -24.03 7.71
C VAL A 675 24.86 -23.56 9.10
N ASP A 676 25.14 -22.27 9.25
CA ASP A 676 25.53 -21.65 10.51
C ASP A 676 24.76 -20.33 10.73
N LEU A 677 23.96 -20.28 11.79
CA LEU A 677 23.21 -19.13 12.27
C LEU A 677 23.78 -18.74 13.63
N ALA A 678 24.21 -17.48 13.77
CA ALA A 678 24.76 -16.94 15.00
C ALA A 678 23.97 -15.70 15.45
N GLY A 679 23.29 -15.80 16.58
CA GLY A 679 22.49 -14.75 17.21
C GLY A 679 21.41 -14.15 16.31
N VAL A 680 20.76 -15.00 15.48
CA VAL A 680 19.89 -14.51 14.41
C VAL A 680 18.52 -14.07 14.95
N THR A 681 18.20 -12.81 14.74
CA THR A 681 16.87 -12.26 15.04
C THR A 681 16.18 -11.83 13.75
N VAL A 682 14.92 -12.21 13.55
CA VAL A 682 14.13 -11.84 12.37
C VAL A 682 12.94 -11.01 12.80
N VAL A 683 12.77 -9.85 12.17
CA VAL A 683 11.62 -8.95 12.38
C VAL A 683 10.88 -8.79 11.06
N ALA A 684 9.56 -9.00 11.06
CA ALA A 684 8.69 -8.68 9.93
C ALA A 684 7.38 -8.06 10.42
N GLY A 685 6.87 -7.06 9.68
CA GLY A 685 5.64 -6.35 10.01
C GLY A 685 5.66 -5.65 11.38
N GLY A 686 6.83 -5.25 11.90
CA GLY A 686 6.98 -4.70 13.24
C GLY A 686 7.09 -5.73 14.37
N HIS A 687 6.98 -7.02 14.06
CA HIS A 687 7.01 -8.10 15.05
C HIS A 687 8.26 -8.97 14.88
N THR A 688 8.87 -9.34 16.02
CA THR A 688 9.97 -10.30 16.00
C THR A 688 9.40 -11.70 15.83
N ILE A 689 9.83 -12.39 14.79
CA ILE A 689 9.38 -13.76 14.43
C ILE A 689 10.38 -14.81 14.93
N LEU A 690 11.67 -14.49 14.88
CA LEU A 690 12.74 -15.33 15.41
C LEU A 690 13.58 -14.50 16.37
N HIS A 691 13.91 -15.07 17.53
CA HIS A 691 14.62 -14.39 18.61
C HIS A 691 15.95 -15.09 18.88
N ASP A 692 17.07 -14.40 18.62
CA ASP A 692 18.42 -14.81 19.00
C ASP A 692 18.71 -16.30 18.72
N VAL A 693 18.50 -16.71 17.47
CA VAL A 693 18.62 -18.10 17.05
C VAL A 693 20.07 -18.44 16.73
N ASP A 694 20.63 -19.37 17.50
CA ASP A 694 21.89 -20.05 17.21
C ASP A 694 21.61 -21.46 16.67
N LEU A 695 22.15 -21.80 15.50
CA LEU A 695 21.99 -23.12 14.88
C LEU A 695 23.18 -23.44 13.98
N SER A 696 23.80 -24.60 14.22
CA SER A 696 24.81 -25.18 13.33
C SER A 696 24.36 -26.53 12.81
N VAL A 697 24.26 -26.68 11.48
CA VAL A 697 23.92 -27.92 10.77
C VAL A 697 25.13 -28.32 9.93
N GLN A 698 25.58 -29.55 10.11
CA GLN A 698 26.75 -30.07 9.40
C GLN A 698 26.37 -30.55 7.98
N PRO A 699 27.31 -30.54 7.02
CA PRO A 699 27.08 -31.09 5.69
C PRO A 699 26.59 -32.54 5.73
N GLY A 700 25.47 -32.81 5.07
CA GLY A 700 24.86 -34.15 4.95
C GLY A 700 23.94 -34.52 6.12
N GLU A 701 23.75 -33.61 7.09
CA GLU A 701 22.91 -33.87 8.25
C GLU A 701 21.41 -33.80 7.89
N HIS A 702 20.64 -34.75 8.41
CA HIS A 702 19.18 -34.80 8.27
C HIS A 702 18.51 -34.36 9.58
N VAL A 703 17.92 -33.17 9.57
CA VAL A 703 17.34 -32.52 10.75
C VAL A 703 15.82 -32.36 10.58
N ALA A 704 15.05 -32.79 11.59
CA ALA A 704 13.62 -32.52 11.65
C ALA A 704 13.31 -31.29 12.52
N ILE A 705 12.31 -30.51 12.12
CA ILE A 705 11.90 -29.26 12.77
C ILE A 705 10.43 -29.36 13.17
N VAL A 706 10.16 -29.20 14.47
CA VAL A 706 8.81 -29.30 15.05
C VAL A 706 8.49 -28.13 15.96
N GLY A 707 7.20 -27.90 16.19
CA GLY A 707 6.71 -26.77 16.98
C GLY A 707 5.28 -26.41 16.62
N ALA A 708 4.60 -25.63 17.45
CA ALA A 708 3.23 -25.18 17.20
C ALA A 708 3.11 -24.38 15.88
N SER A 709 1.89 -24.30 15.34
CA SER A 709 1.63 -23.39 14.20
C SER A 709 1.96 -21.95 14.62
N GLY A 710 2.66 -21.20 13.76
CA GLY A 710 3.11 -19.85 14.09
C GLY A 710 4.41 -19.75 14.90
N ALA A 711 5.00 -20.87 15.36
CA ALA A 711 6.22 -20.84 16.18
C ALA A 711 7.50 -20.33 15.48
N GLY A 712 7.48 -20.06 14.16
CA GLY A 712 8.64 -19.57 13.39
C GLY A 712 9.36 -20.59 12.51
N LYS A 713 8.85 -21.83 12.38
CA LYS A 713 9.48 -22.92 11.59
C LYS A 713 9.74 -22.56 10.11
N SER A 714 8.70 -22.15 9.39
CA SER A 714 8.83 -21.75 7.99
C SER A 714 9.67 -20.47 7.85
N SER A 715 9.71 -19.61 8.86
CA SER A 715 10.54 -18.42 8.89
C SER A 715 12.02 -18.73 9.05
N LEU A 716 12.37 -19.75 9.85
CA LEU A 716 13.74 -20.26 9.98
C LEU A 716 14.24 -20.79 8.64
N VAL A 717 13.46 -21.64 7.97
CA VAL A 717 13.76 -22.11 6.62
C VAL A 717 13.77 -20.97 5.60
N GLY A 718 12.88 -19.98 5.78
CA GLY A 718 12.81 -18.78 4.96
C GLY A 718 14.11 -17.96 4.94
N LEU A 719 14.94 -18.01 5.99
CA LEU A 719 16.28 -17.41 5.97
C LEU A 719 17.18 -18.04 4.88
N LEU A 720 17.12 -19.37 4.72
CA LEU A 720 17.93 -20.10 3.74
C LEU A 720 17.41 -19.93 2.30
N LEU A 721 16.10 -19.70 2.16
CA LEU A 721 15.45 -19.40 0.88
C LEU A 721 15.62 -17.93 0.46
N GLY A 722 16.08 -17.07 1.38
CA GLY A 722 16.25 -15.64 1.19
C GLY A 722 15.00 -14.79 1.48
N TRP A 723 13.93 -15.42 1.96
CA TRP A 723 12.64 -14.77 2.24
C TRP A 723 12.71 -13.79 3.41
N HIS A 724 13.55 -14.12 4.39
CA HIS A 724 13.84 -13.27 5.53
C HIS A 724 15.30 -12.88 5.53
N ARG A 725 15.58 -11.69 6.06
CA ARG A 725 16.93 -11.27 6.41
C ARG A 725 17.05 -11.13 7.93
N PRO A 726 18.21 -11.47 8.50
CA PRO A 726 18.46 -11.19 9.91
C PRO A 726 18.41 -9.68 10.16
N ALA A 727 17.59 -9.25 11.11
CA ALA A 727 17.62 -7.90 11.68
C ALA A 727 18.85 -7.74 12.61
N ALA A 728 19.25 -8.83 13.26
CA ALA A 728 20.50 -8.97 13.99
C ALA A 728 21.07 -10.39 13.80
N GLY A 729 22.36 -10.57 14.04
CA GLY A 729 23.07 -11.83 13.83
C GLY A 729 23.57 -12.03 12.40
N ARG A 730 24.09 -13.24 12.12
CA ARG A 730 24.65 -13.59 10.80
C ARG A 730 24.18 -14.99 10.37
N VAL A 731 23.91 -15.13 9.07
CA VAL A 731 23.60 -16.42 8.43
C VAL A 731 24.72 -16.75 7.45
N ARG A 732 25.34 -17.92 7.61
CA ARG A 732 26.44 -18.42 6.78
C ARG A 732 26.12 -19.80 6.21
N VAL A 733 26.59 -20.02 4.99
CA VAL A 733 26.38 -21.26 4.22
C VAL A 733 27.71 -21.65 3.58
N ASP A 734 28.24 -22.82 3.95
CA ASP A 734 29.62 -23.26 3.69
C ASP A 734 30.65 -22.21 4.15
N GLY A 735 30.42 -21.61 5.32
CA GLY A 735 31.30 -20.61 5.93
C GLY A 735 31.20 -19.19 5.34
N ALA A 736 30.52 -19.01 4.20
CA ALA A 736 30.33 -17.72 3.56
C ALA A 736 28.98 -17.07 3.94
N PRO A 737 28.89 -15.74 4.11
CA PRO A 737 27.61 -15.05 4.34
C PRO A 737 26.57 -15.32 3.25
N LEU A 738 25.33 -15.58 3.64
CA LEU A 738 24.23 -15.88 2.71
C LEU A 738 23.58 -14.59 2.16
N ILE A 739 24.26 -13.93 1.22
CA ILE A 739 23.78 -12.71 0.57
C ILE A 739 24.10 -12.71 -0.94
N GLY A 740 23.35 -11.94 -1.73
CA GLY A 740 23.61 -11.69 -3.15
C GLY A 740 23.84 -12.95 -4.00
N VAL A 741 25.00 -13.02 -4.66
CA VAL A 741 25.37 -14.13 -5.56
C VAL A 741 25.38 -15.49 -4.86
N ARG A 742 25.76 -15.54 -3.57
CA ARG A 742 25.79 -16.80 -2.81
C ARG A 742 24.40 -17.36 -2.58
N LEU A 743 23.42 -16.51 -2.26
CA LEU A 743 22.02 -16.91 -2.15
C LEU A 743 21.46 -17.42 -3.49
N GLN A 744 21.78 -16.75 -4.59
CA GLN A 744 21.37 -17.17 -5.93
C GLN A 744 21.99 -18.53 -6.32
N ALA A 745 23.26 -18.75 -5.96
CA ALA A 745 23.92 -20.04 -6.15
C ALA A 745 23.25 -21.14 -5.29
N LEU A 746 22.99 -20.87 -4.01
CA LEU A 746 22.32 -21.82 -3.12
C LEU A 746 20.91 -22.19 -3.64
N ARG A 747 20.12 -21.22 -4.13
CA ARG A 747 18.79 -21.50 -4.75
C ARG A 747 18.88 -22.46 -5.95
N ARG A 748 20.03 -22.56 -6.64
CA ARG A 748 20.26 -23.55 -7.70
C ARG A 748 20.51 -24.95 -7.13
N GLU A 749 21.13 -25.02 -5.97
CA GLU A 749 21.50 -26.25 -5.25
C GLU A 749 20.40 -26.74 -4.28
N ILE A 750 19.29 -26.00 -4.12
CA ILE A 750 18.17 -26.35 -3.25
C ILE A 750 17.11 -27.16 -4.01
N ALA A 751 16.70 -28.28 -3.41
CA ALA A 751 15.41 -28.92 -3.68
C ALA A 751 14.41 -28.48 -2.60
N TRP A 752 13.36 -27.78 -2.99
CA TRP A 752 12.34 -27.28 -2.06
C TRP A 752 10.97 -27.88 -2.37
N VAL A 753 10.40 -28.56 -1.38
CA VAL A 753 9.01 -28.98 -1.38
C VAL A 753 8.24 -28.04 -0.46
N ASP A 754 7.64 -27.03 -1.07
CA ASP A 754 6.77 -26.03 -0.44
C ASP A 754 5.58 -26.71 0.30
N PRO A 755 4.87 -26.03 1.22
CA PRO A 755 3.54 -26.45 1.70
C PRO A 755 2.36 -26.12 0.76
N SER A 756 2.42 -25.06 -0.08
CA SER A 756 1.30 -24.63 -0.94
C SER A 756 1.23 -25.22 -2.38
N VAL A 757 0.14 -25.89 -2.78
CA VAL A 757 0.05 -26.46 -4.14
C VAL A 757 -0.16 -25.38 -5.21
N GLN A 758 0.93 -24.91 -5.82
CA GLN A 758 0.90 -23.97 -6.96
C GLN A 758 1.29 -24.68 -8.26
N LEU A 759 0.29 -25.03 -9.07
CA LEU A 759 0.47 -25.62 -10.39
C LEU A 759 0.10 -24.62 -11.48
N TRP A 760 0.93 -24.56 -12.51
CA TRP A 760 0.71 -23.70 -13.65
C TRP A 760 -0.27 -24.38 -14.62
N ASN A 761 -1.06 -23.59 -15.34
CA ASN A 761 -1.86 -24.08 -16.46
C ASN A 761 -0.97 -24.41 -17.67
N ARG A 762 -0.19 -25.48 -17.51
CA ARG A 762 0.85 -26.02 -18.37
C ARG A 762 0.77 -27.54 -18.31
N THR A 763 1.54 -28.23 -19.17
CA THR A 763 1.54 -29.70 -19.16
C THR A 763 2.08 -30.25 -17.84
N LEU A 764 1.79 -31.51 -17.50
CA LEU A 764 2.39 -32.18 -16.34
C LEU A 764 3.93 -32.15 -16.43
N GLN A 765 4.49 -32.43 -17.60
CA GLN A 765 5.93 -32.36 -17.85
C GLN A 765 6.49 -30.96 -17.63
N GLU A 766 5.87 -29.92 -18.17
CA GLU A 766 6.31 -28.52 -17.98
C GLU A 766 6.21 -28.11 -16.51
N ASN A 767 5.19 -28.57 -15.80
CA ASN A 767 5.07 -28.34 -14.36
C ASN A 767 6.17 -29.05 -13.57
N LEU A 768 6.66 -30.21 -14.02
CA LEU A 768 7.74 -30.95 -13.37
C LEU A 768 9.13 -30.36 -13.66
N THR A 769 9.31 -29.73 -14.82
CA THR A 769 10.63 -29.33 -15.34
C THR A 769 10.90 -27.82 -15.36
N TYR A 770 9.94 -26.95 -14.97
CA TYR A 770 10.09 -25.49 -15.14
C TYR A 770 11.30 -24.86 -14.44
N GLY A 771 11.86 -25.51 -13.41
CA GLY A 771 13.03 -25.01 -12.68
C GLY A 771 14.36 -25.31 -13.38
N ASN A 772 14.35 -26.13 -14.43
CA ASN A 772 15.53 -26.73 -15.05
C ASN A 772 15.82 -26.12 -16.43
N GLY A 773 17.08 -26.16 -16.86
CA GLY A 773 17.48 -25.66 -18.17
C GLY A 773 16.95 -26.52 -19.33
N PRO A 774 16.69 -25.94 -20.52
CA PRO A 774 16.17 -26.67 -21.68
C PRO A 774 17.11 -27.75 -22.25
N ALA A 775 18.35 -27.83 -21.77
CA ALA A 775 19.39 -28.75 -22.24
C ALA A 775 19.74 -29.86 -21.22
N GLU A 776 19.00 -29.97 -20.11
CA GLU A 776 19.26 -31.00 -19.09
C GLU A 776 18.54 -32.31 -19.46
N ASP A 777 19.29 -33.41 -19.54
CA ASP A 777 18.74 -34.76 -19.65
C ASP A 777 18.22 -35.18 -18.28
N LEU A 778 16.92 -35.01 -18.06
CA LEU A 778 16.28 -35.15 -16.76
C LEU A 778 15.68 -36.56 -16.60
N PRO A 779 15.90 -37.25 -15.46
CA PRO A 779 15.40 -38.61 -15.22
C PRO A 779 13.89 -38.61 -14.88
N LEU A 780 13.05 -38.20 -15.83
CA LEU A 780 11.61 -38.01 -15.66
C LEU A 780 10.90 -39.27 -15.16
N SER A 781 11.28 -40.45 -15.66
CA SER A 781 10.71 -41.74 -15.24
C SER A 781 10.98 -42.06 -13.77
N GLN A 782 12.18 -41.73 -13.27
CA GLN A 782 12.54 -41.93 -11.87
C GLN A 782 11.77 -40.97 -10.98
N ALA A 783 11.69 -39.69 -11.37
CA ALA A 783 10.91 -38.71 -10.62
C ALA A 783 9.42 -39.07 -10.56
N LEU A 784 8.83 -39.54 -11.66
CA LEU A 784 7.44 -40.03 -11.68
C LEU A 784 7.24 -41.23 -10.75
N ALA A 785 8.22 -42.15 -10.67
CA ALA A 785 8.18 -43.30 -9.76
C ALA A 785 8.24 -42.87 -8.28
N HIS A 786 9.28 -42.10 -7.93
CA HIS A 786 9.53 -41.69 -6.55
C HIS A 786 8.46 -40.74 -6.03
N ALA A 787 7.86 -39.92 -6.92
CA ALA A 787 6.75 -39.05 -6.59
C ALA A 787 5.36 -39.72 -6.66
N ASP A 788 5.24 -40.99 -7.07
CA ASP A 788 3.94 -41.68 -7.21
C ASP A 788 2.96 -41.02 -8.20
N LEU A 789 3.46 -40.74 -9.39
CA LEU A 789 2.72 -40.02 -10.43
C LEU A 789 2.30 -40.92 -11.61
N TYR A 790 2.61 -42.22 -11.60
CA TYR A 790 2.22 -43.12 -12.69
C TYR A 790 0.69 -43.26 -12.81
N ASP A 791 -0.03 -43.47 -11.72
CA ASP A 791 -1.50 -43.55 -11.74
C ASP A 791 -2.14 -42.25 -12.27
N VAL A 792 -1.54 -41.11 -11.91
CA VAL A 792 -1.97 -39.79 -12.41
C VAL A 792 -1.69 -39.70 -13.91
N LEU A 793 -0.49 -40.11 -14.33
CA LEU A 793 -0.06 -40.11 -15.73
C LEU A 793 -0.99 -40.95 -16.60
N GLU A 794 -1.38 -42.14 -16.15
CA GLU A 794 -2.27 -43.06 -16.87
C GLU A 794 -3.70 -42.53 -16.97
N ARG A 795 -4.18 -41.85 -15.93
CA ARG A 795 -5.52 -41.25 -15.90
C ARG A 795 -5.64 -40.00 -16.79
N LEU A 796 -4.54 -39.30 -17.06
CA LEU A 796 -4.55 -38.06 -17.82
C LEU A 796 -4.69 -38.32 -19.33
N PRO A 797 -5.61 -37.64 -20.05
CA PRO A 797 -5.95 -37.93 -21.45
C PRO A 797 -4.77 -37.95 -22.46
N ALA A 798 -3.74 -37.13 -22.22
CA ALA A 798 -2.53 -37.06 -23.05
C ALA A 798 -1.26 -37.36 -22.23
N GLY A 799 -1.40 -38.12 -21.14
CA GLY A 799 -0.30 -38.42 -20.22
C GLY A 799 0.41 -37.16 -19.75
N HIS A 800 1.73 -37.14 -19.84
CA HIS A 800 2.57 -36.04 -19.34
C HIS A 800 2.42 -34.74 -20.14
N GLN A 801 1.85 -34.80 -21.35
CA GLN A 801 1.55 -33.63 -22.19
C GLN A 801 0.20 -32.99 -21.85
N THR A 802 -0.56 -33.58 -20.92
CA THR A 802 -1.85 -33.03 -20.50
C THR A 802 -1.67 -31.73 -19.75
N ARG A 803 -2.32 -30.65 -20.21
CA ARG A 803 -2.40 -29.39 -19.46
C ARG A 803 -3.24 -29.58 -18.21
N LEU A 804 -2.67 -29.28 -17.03
CA LEU A 804 -3.33 -29.55 -15.75
C LEU A 804 -4.50 -28.61 -15.42
N GLY A 805 -4.72 -27.56 -16.22
CA GLY A 805 -5.75 -26.55 -15.98
C GLY A 805 -5.31 -25.45 -15.01
N GLU A 806 -6.17 -24.45 -14.81
CA GLU A 806 -5.93 -23.36 -13.85
C GLU A 806 -5.78 -23.92 -12.43
N GLY A 807 -4.68 -23.57 -11.75
CA GLY A 807 -4.34 -24.08 -10.42
C GLY A 807 -4.14 -25.61 -10.35
N GLY A 808 -4.09 -26.31 -11.48
CA GLY A 808 -4.04 -27.77 -11.52
C GLY A 808 -5.39 -28.48 -11.39
N GLY A 809 -6.50 -27.89 -11.85
CA GLY A 809 -7.85 -28.46 -11.73
C GLY A 809 -8.08 -29.90 -12.23
N LEU A 810 -7.17 -30.52 -12.98
CA LEU A 810 -7.24 -31.95 -13.36
C LEU A 810 -6.60 -32.93 -12.36
N VAL A 811 -5.91 -32.41 -11.34
CA VAL A 811 -5.31 -33.20 -10.27
C VAL A 811 -5.94 -32.81 -8.93
N SER A 812 -6.13 -33.81 -8.07
CA SER A 812 -6.53 -33.63 -6.68
C SER A 812 -5.44 -32.90 -5.88
N GLY A 813 -5.77 -32.37 -4.70
CA GLY A 813 -4.80 -31.71 -3.84
C GLY A 813 -3.61 -32.60 -3.46
N GLY A 814 -3.86 -33.90 -3.18
CA GLY A 814 -2.80 -34.87 -2.88
C GLY A 814 -1.92 -35.16 -4.10
N GLU A 815 -2.51 -35.37 -5.28
CA GLU A 815 -1.75 -35.53 -6.53
C GLU A 815 -0.92 -34.27 -6.84
N GLY A 816 -1.46 -33.08 -6.61
CA GLY A 816 -0.74 -31.83 -6.80
C GLY A 816 0.45 -31.65 -5.86
N GLN A 817 0.38 -32.15 -4.62
CA GLN A 817 1.56 -32.23 -3.73
C GLN A 817 2.62 -33.17 -4.29
N ARG A 818 2.21 -34.33 -4.82
CA ARG A 818 3.11 -35.30 -5.46
C ARG A 818 3.80 -34.72 -6.70
N VAL A 819 3.09 -33.92 -7.50
CA VAL A 819 3.71 -33.17 -8.61
C VAL A 819 4.83 -32.24 -8.09
N ARG A 820 4.67 -31.64 -6.90
CA ARG A 820 5.68 -30.73 -6.33
C ARG A 820 6.89 -31.47 -5.80
N LEU A 821 6.68 -32.63 -5.19
CA LEU A 821 7.77 -33.53 -4.87
C LEU A 821 8.53 -33.96 -6.14
N GLY A 822 7.81 -34.29 -7.21
CA GLY A 822 8.41 -34.58 -8.52
C GLY A 822 9.30 -33.45 -9.04
N ARG A 823 8.91 -32.18 -8.86
CA ARG A 823 9.74 -31.01 -9.20
C ARG A 823 11.05 -30.99 -8.40
N ALA A 824 10.96 -31.22 -7.10
CA ALA A 824 12.13 -31.24 -6.21
C ALA A 824 13.08 -32.39 -6.56
N LEU A 825 12.53 -33.57 -6.89
CA LEU A 825 13.30 -34.76 -7.29
C LEU A 825 14.00 -34.59 -8.65
N LEU A 826 13.46 -33.77 -9.55
CA LEU A 826 14.06 -33.47 -10.85
C LEU A 826 15.14 -32.40 -10.79
N ARG A 827 15.40 -31.81 -9.62
CA ARG A 827 16.46 -30.82 -9.48
C ARG A 827 17.83 -31.51 -9.54
N PRO A 828 18.72 -31.18 -10.49
CA PRO A 828 20.07 -31.74 -10.48
C PRO A 828 20.95 -31.06 -9.42
N GLY A 829 21.97 -31.78 -8.94
CA GLY A 829 23.03 -31.20 -8.09
C GLY A 829 22.54 -30.66 -6.74
N VAL A 830 21.53 -31.30 -6.14
CA VAL A 830 20.96 -30.88 -4.85
C VAL A 830 21.97 -31.10 -3.74
N ARG A 831 22.32 -30.04 -3.02
CA ARG A 831 23.17 -30.09 -1.80
C ARG A 831 22.38 -29.78 -0.53
N LEU A 832 21.21 -29.14 -0.66
CA LEU A 832 20.29 -28.83 0.42
C LEU A 832 18.85 -29.19 0.01
N ALA A 833 18.21 -30.11 0.73
CA ALA A 833 16.81 -30.48 0.56
C ALA A 833 15.97 -29.88 1.69
N ILE A 834 14.89 -29.19 1.35
CA ILE A 834 13.97 -28.55 2.29
C ILE A 834 12.57 -29.11 2.04
N LEU A 835 12.06 -29.84 3.02
CA LEU A 835 10.77 -30.50 2.96
C LEU A 835 9.82 -29.87 3.97
N ASP A 836 8.90 -29.04 3.51
CA ASP A 836 7.92 -28.37 4.37
C ASP A 836 6.54 -29.01 4.19
N GLU A 837 6.22 -29.92 5.10
CA GLU A 837 5.02 -30.78 5.08
C GLU A 837 4.76 -31.51 3.75
N PRO A 838 5.75 -32.23 3.20
CA PRO A 838 5.74 -32.74 1.81
C PRO A 838 4.65 -33.77 1.50
N PHE A 839 4.08 -34.44 2.52
CA PHE A 839 3.20 -35.60 2.36
C PHE A 839 1.82 -35.43 3.05
N ARG A 840 1.38 -34.18 3.24
CA ARG A 840 0.13 -33.87 3.94
C ARG A 840 -1.09 -34.48 3.20
N GLY A 841 -1.86 -35.32 3.89
CA GLY A 841 -3.07 -35.94 3.33
C GLY A 841 -2.87 -37.35 2.78
N LEU A 842 -1.65 -37.89 2.83
CA LEU A 842 -1.41 -39.33 2.74
C LEU A 842 -1.62 -39.99 4.12
N ASP A 843 -1.92 -41.29 4.11
CA ASP A 843 -1.95 -42.08 5.34
C ASP A 843 -0.54 -42.20 5.96
N ARG A 844 -0.48 -42.49 7.26
CA ARG A 844 0.79 -42.54 8.01
C ARG A 844 1.79 -43.55 7.47
N GLY A 845 1.33 -44.70 6.99
CA GLY A 845 2.21 -45.74 6.44
C GLY A 845 2.87 -45.25 5.15
N GLN A 846 2.07 -44.68 4.24
CA GLN A 846 2.55 -44.07 3.01
C GLN A 846 3.49 -42.89 3.29
N ARG A 847 3.15 -41.99 4.23
CA ARG A 847 4.04 -40.87 4.60
C ARG A 847 5.39 -41.36 5.07
N ARG A 848 5.44 -42.34 5.98
CA ARG A 848 6.69 -42.89 6.52
C ARG A 848 7.54 -43.54 5.43
N ALA A 849 6.91 -44.35 4.56
CA ALA A 849 7.61 -44.98 3.44
C ALA A 849 8.18 -43.96 2.45
N ARG A 850 7.38 -42.93 2.09
CA ARG A 850 7.79 -41.89 1.14
C ARG A 850 8.84 -40.95 1.72
N LEU A 851 8.75 -40.61 3.01
CA LEU A 851 9.78 -39.82 3.69
C LEU A 851 11.11 -40.58 3.75
N ALA A 852 11.08 -41.89 4.02
CA ALA A 852 12.27 -42.72 3.97
C ALA A 852 12.89 -42.76 2.56
N ALA A 853 12.06 -42.92 1.52
CA ALA A 853 12.52 -42.88 0.13
C ALA A 853 13.13 -41.52 -0.25
N ALA A 854 12.49 -40.41 0.15
CA ALA A 854 13.00 -39.07 -0.08
C ALA A 854 14.34 -38.82 0.63
N ARG A 855 14.47 -39.25 1.90
CA ARG A 855 15.74 -39.17 2.63
C ARG A 855 16.83 -40.03 2.00
N ALA A 856 16.50 -41.21 1.48
CA ALA A 856 17.46 -42.06 0.77
C ALA A 856 17.95 -41.40 -0.53
N GLN A 857 17.06 -40.74 -1.27
CA GLN A 857 17.41 -40.00 -2.49
C GLN A 857 18.39 -38.85 -2.22
N TRP A 858 18.25 -38.19 -1.07
CA TRP A 858 19.07 -37.05 -0.66
C TRP A 858 20.06 -37.41 0.46
N ALA A 859 20.46 -38.68 0.58
CA ALA A 859 21.30 -39.15 1.69
C ALA A 859 22.63 -38.40 1.83
N ASP A 860 23.17 -37.94 0.69
CA ASP A 860 24.42 -37.19 0.64
C ASP A 860 24.21 -35.67 0.80
N ALA A 861 22.98 -35.19 0.70
CA ALA A 861 22.63 -33.78 0.83
C ALA A 861 22.23 -33.44 2.28
N THR A 862 22.31 -32.16 2.64
CA THR A 862 21.76 -31.70 3.94
C THR A 862 20.25 -31.61 3.82
N LEU A 863 19.50 -32.11 4.79
CA LEU A 863 18.05 -32.18 4.69
C LEU A 863 17.39 -31.55 5.91
N LEU A 864 16.51 -30.57 5.67
CA LEU A 864 15.67 -29.96 6.68
C LEU A 864 14.21 -30.35 6.44
N CYS A 865 13.59 -31.02 7.40
CA CYS A 865 12.20 -31.46 7.29
C CYS A 865 11.32 -30.80 8.35
N ILE A 866 10.39 -29.94 7.92
CA ILE A 866 9.32 -29.41 8.76
C ILE A 866 8.13 -30.38 8.69
N THR A 867 7.70 -30.88 9.84
CA THR A 867 6.50 -31.73 9.93
C THR A 867 5.66 -31.37 11.16
N HIS A 868 4.35 -31.52 11.04
CA HIS A 868 3.43 -31.46 12.17
C HIS A 868 3.18 -32.85 12.78
N ASP A 869 3.60 -33.93 12.12
CA ASP A 869 3.55 -35.27 12.67
C ASP A 869 4.82 -35.58 13.43
N ILE A 870 4.75 -35.36 14.75
CA ILE A 870 5.90 -35.50 15.65
C ILE A 870 6.45 -36.95 15.63
N GLU A 871 5.62 -37.97 15.34
CA GLU A 871 6.09 -39.36 15.27
C GLU A 871 7.05 -39.60 14.09
N GLU A 872 6.91 -38.87 12.98
CA GLU A 872 7.82 -38.98 11.83
C GLU A 872 9.26 -38.59 12.19
N THR A 873 9.40 -37.68 13.16
CA THR A 873 10.70 -37.16 13.59
C THR A 873 11.55 -38.18 14.35
N ARG A 874 10.95 -39.25 14.88
CA ARG A 874 11.70 -40.35 15.53
C ARG A 874 12.68 -41.07 14.59
N THR A 875 12.47 -40.94 13.28
CA THR A 875 13.37 -41.54 12.28
C THR A 875 14.59 -40.68 11.97
N PHE A 876 14.64 -39.44 12.45
CA PHE A 876 15.72 -38.50 12.23
C PHE A 876 16.79 -38.62 13.31
N ASP A 877 18.01 -38.24 12.95
CA ASP A 877 19.17 -38.28 13.83
C ASP A 877 19.16 -37.08 14.81
N ARG A 878 18.53 -35.98 14.41
CA ARG A 878 18.41 -34.73 15.18
C ARG A 878 17.05 -34.07 14.97
N VAL A 879 16.50 -33.52 16.05
CA VAL A 879 15.24 -32.77 16.07
C VAL A 879 15.47 -31.39 16.71
N LEU A 880 14.95 -30.36 16.06
CA LEU A 880 14.84 -29.01 16.58
C LEU A 880 13.40 -28.74 17.01
N VAL A 881 13.21 -28.34 18.26
CA VAL A 881 11.91 -27.88 18.77
C VAL A 881 11.92 -26.36 18.80
N ILE A 882 10.99 -25.76 18.08
CA ILE A 882 10.82 -24.31 18.00
C ILE A 882 9.55 -23.90 18.75
N GLU A 883 9.69 -22.92 19.63
CA GLU A 883 8.61 -22.31 20.41
C GLU A 883 8.87 -20.80 20.53
N ASP A 884 7.84 -20.00 20.24
CA ASP A 884 7.90 -18.53 20.28
C ASP A 884 9.14 -17.93 19.61
N GLY A 885 9.47 -18.43 18.41
CA GLY A 885 10.59 -17.95 17.61
C GLY A 885 11.98 -18.34 18.13
N ARG A 886 12.09 -19.23 19.12
CA ARG A 886 13.34 -19.72 19.69
C ARG A 886 13.50 -21.21 19.51
N ILE A 887 14.74 -21.69 19.37
CA ILE A 887 15.06 -23.11 19.46
C ILE A 887 15.14 -23.46 20.95
N VAL A 888 14.11 -24.14 21.47
CA VAL A 888 14.03 -24.51 22.89
C VAL A 888 14.71 -25.84 23.20
N GLU A 889 14.74 -26.75 22.22
CA GLU A 889 15.44 -28.02 22.33
C GLU A 889 16.10 -28.40 21.00
N ASP A 890 17.27 -29.00 21.10
CA ASP A 890 18.07 -29.47 19.98
C ASP A 890 18.78 -30.77 20.41
N GLY A 891 18.55 -31.85 19.68
CA GLY A 891 19.26 -33.10 19.90
C GLY A 891 18.59 -34.33 19.30
N ALA A 892 19.12 -35.51 19.62
CA ALA A 892 18.58 -36.78 19.11
C ALA A 892 17.19 -37.07 19.71
N PRO A 893 16.18 -37.45 18.89
CA PRO A 893 14.81 -37.60 19.36
C PRO A 893 14.65 -38.59 20.52
N GLY A 894 15.39 -39.71 20.52
CA GLY A 894 15.36 -40.67 21.63
C GLY A 894 15.87 -40.08 22.96
N THR A 895 16.90 -39.23 22.91
CA THR A 895 17.47 -38.57 24.09
C THR A 895 16.53 -37.48 24.60
N LEU A 896 15.97 -36.67 23.69
CA LEU A 896 15.00 -35.63 24.06
C LEU A 896 13.73 -36.25 24.65
N ALA A 897 13.21 -37.34 24.08
CA ALA A 897 12.00 -37.99 24.57
C ALA A 897 12.15 -38.60 25.98
N ALA A 898 13.36 -39.02 26.35
CA ALA A 898 13.65 -39.62 27.66
C ALA A 898 13.78 -38.58 28.79
N ARG A 899 13.95 -37.30 28.48
CA ARG A 899 14.09 -36.24 29.49
C ARG A 899 12.72 -35.91 30.11
N PRO A 900 12.57 -35.90 31.45
CA PRO A 900 11.28 -35.68 32.10
C PRO A 900 10.63 -34.33 31.76
N ASP A 901 11.44 -33.26 31.68
CA ASP A 901 10.98 -31.89 31.43
C ASP A 901 10.96 -31.51 29.94
N SER A 902 11.13 -32.50 29.05
CA SER A 902 11.26 -32.30 27.61
C SER A 902 10.00 -31.74 26.95
N ARG A 903 10.13 -30.63 26.21
CA ARG A 903 9.05 -30.12 25.37
C ARG A 903 8.72 -31.12 24.25
N TYR A 904 9.73 -31.69 23.61
CA TYR A 904 9.56 -32.75 22.61
C TYR A 904 8.85 -33.98 23.19
N GLY A 905 9.24 -34.44 24.38
CA GLY A 905 8.60 -35.56 25.07
C GLY A 905 7.13 -35.29 25.37
N ARG A 906 6.79 -34.07 25.83
CA ARG A 906 5.39 -33.65 26.03
C ARG A 906 4.58 -33.63 24.74
N LEU A 907 5.18 -33.16 23.64
CA LEU A 907 4.56 -33.15 22.31
C LEU A 907 4.25 -34.58 21.83
N LEU A 908 5.19 -35.51 21.97
CA LEU A 908 4.99 -36.93 21.67
C LEU A 908 3.89 -37.56 22.52
N ALA A 909 3.91 -37.35 23.84
CA ALA A 909 2.92 -37.88 24.75
C ALA A 909 1.51 -37.36 24.41
N THR A 910 1.39 -36.06 24.14
CA THR A 910 0.13 -35.42 23.75
C THR A 910 -0.39 -35.98 22.43
N ALA A 911 0.49 -36.16 21.43
CA ALA A 911 0.12 -36.77 20.16
C ALA A 911 -0.43 -38.20 20.34
N ALA A 912 0.22 -39.00 21.19
CA ALA A 912 -0.22 -40.35 21.53
C ALA A 912 -1.56 -40.34 22.29
N THR A 913 -1.74 -39.44 23.26
CA THR A 913 -2.99 -39.30 24.02
C THR A 913 -4.15 -38.87 23.13
N VAL A 914 -3.96 -37.86 22.27
CA VAL A 914 -5.00 -37.40 21.32
C VAL A 914 -5.40 -38.54 20.38
N GLN A 915 -4.44 -39.35 19.95
CA GLN A 915 -4.73 -40.50 19.10
C GLN A 915 -5.51 -41.60 19.83
N ALA A 916 -5.10 -41.94 21.05
CA ALA A 916 -5.83 -42.90 21.88
C ALA A 916 -7.26 -42.42 22.15
N GLN A 917 -7.45 -41.14 22.49
CA GLN A 917 -8.76 -40.55 22.75
C GLN A 917 -9.65 -40.47 21.49
N ARG A 918 -9.08 -40.17 20.32
CA ARG A 918 -9.84 -40.17 19.05
C ARG A 918 -10.46 -41.53 18.74
N TRP A 919 -9.80 -42.62 19.14
CA TRP A 919 -10.24 -43.98 18.81
C TRP A 919 -10.95 -44.68 19.97
N ALA A 920 -10.72 -44.26 21.21
CA ALA A 920 -11.34 -44.84 22.41
C ALA A 920 -12.51 -44.01 22.99
N GLY A 921 -12.78 -42.82 22.47
CA GLY A 921 -13.86 -41.96 22.95
C GLY A 921 -15.24 -42.52 22.60
N ALA A 922 -16.11 -42.71 23.61
CA ALA A 922 -17.50 -43.17 23.45
C ALA A 922 -18.39 -42.28 22.55
N GLN A 923 -17.89 -41.12 22.11
CA GLN A 923 -18.55 -40.19 21.19
C GLN A 923 -18.33 -40.53 19.70
N TRP A 924 -17.42 -41.45 19.36
CA TRP A 924 -17.09 -41.80 17.98
C TRP A 924 -17.61 -43.20 17.65
N GLN A 925 -18.59 -43.29 16.74
CA GLN A 925 -19.02 -44.57 16.16
C GLN A 925 -18.13 -44.93 14.97
N ARG A 926 -17.52 -46.11 15.03
CA ARG A 926 -16.74 -46.65 13.92
C ARG A 926 -17.71 -47.25 12.91
N LEU A 927 -17.66 -46.75 11.68
CA LEU A 927 -18.55 -47.19 10.60
C LEU A 927 -17.70 -47.74 9.45
N ARG A 928 -18.02 -48.94 8.98
CA ARG A 928 -17.37 -49.61 7.85
C ARG A 928 -18.32 -49.58 6.66
N LEU A 929 -17.87 -49.00 5.55
CA LEU A 929 -18.64 -48.98 4.31
C LEU A 929 -18.09 -50.09 3.40
N GLU A 930 -18.84 -51.18 3.28
CA GLU A 930 -18.54 -52.27 2.34
C GLU A 930 -19.72 -52.44 1.39
N HIS A 931 -19.45 -52.48 0.09
CA HIS A 931 -20.46 -52.67 -0.97
C HIS A 931 -21.63 -51.67 -0.92
N GLY A 932 -21.41 -50.44 -0.44
CA GLY A 932 -22.45 -49.41 -0.31
C GLY A 932 -23.32 -49.54 0.96
N THR A 933 -23.04 -50.53 1.81
CA THR A 933 -23.69 -50.72 3.12
C THR A 933 -22.79 -50.26 4.25
N LEU A 934 -23.34 -49.44 5.14
CA LEU A 934 -22.65 -48.80 6.25
C LEU A 934 -22.93 -49.60 7.54
N THR A 935 -21.94 -50.32 8.07
CA THR A 935 -22.09 -51.15 9.28
C THR A 935 -21.32 -50.54 10.44
N ALA A 936 -21.90 -50.56 11.64
CA ALA A 936 -21.19 -50.12 12.85
C ALA A 936 -20.23 -51.22 13.31
N VAL A 937 -18.95 -50.90 13.40
CA VAL A 937 -17.93 -51.80 13.96
C VAL A 937 -17.94 -51.59 15.47
N GLY A 938 -18.40 -52.59 16.22
CA GLY A 938 -18.31 -52.59 17.68
C GLY A 938 -16.85 -52.49 18.13
N ALA A 939 -16.60 -51.86 19.28
CA ALA A 939 -15.28 -51.87 19.89
C ALA A 939 -14.92 -53.32 20.23
N GLU A 940 -14.01 -53.93 19.47
CA GLU A 940 -13.51 -55.25 19.82
C GLU A 940 -12.77 -55.18 21.16
N PRO A 941 -13.05 -56.11 22.09
CA PRO A 941 -12.20 -56.26 23.27
C PRO A 941 -10.84 -56.79 22.80
N THR A 942 -9.78 -56.21 23.33
CA THR A 942 -8.43 -56.79 23.28
C THR A 942 -8.49 -58.20 23.85
N GLY A 943 -8.37 -59.21 22.99
CA GLY A 943 -8.20 -60.61 23.38
C GLY A 943 -6.95 -61.15 22.71
N ASP A 944 -5.94 -61.46 23.52
CA ASP A 944 -5.13 -62.64 23.27
C ASP A 944 -6.12 -63.82 23.16
N ASP A 945 -6.16 -64.50 22.02
CA ASP A 945 -6.50 -65.92 21.99
C ASP A 945 -5.96 -66.53 20.69
N GLU A 946 -5.25 -67.63 20.90
CA GLU A 946 -4.67 -68.52 19.93
C GLU A 946 -5.76 -69.25 19.11
N ASP A 947 -5.36 -69.61 17.90
CA ASP A 947 -5.78 -70.79 17.14
C ASP A 947 -7.20 -70.95 16.51
N GLU A 948 -7.09 -71.56 15.33
CA GLU A 948 -7.99 -72.49 14.63
C GLU A 948 -9.15 -72.03 13.73
N ASP A 949 -9.01 -72.51 12.48
CA ASP A 949 -10.01 -73.03 11.55
C ASP A 949 -10.83 -72.13 10.59
N ALA A 950 -10.42 -72.26 9.32
CA ALA A 950 -11.23 -72.58 8.14
C ALA A 950 -12.40 -71.67 7.72
N LEU A 951 -12.18 -70.83 6.69
CA LEU A 951 -12.73 -70.97 5.32
C LEU A 951 -12.44 -69.73 4.45
#